data_AF-A0A944XDG2-F1
#
_entry.id   AF-A0A944XDG2-F1
#
_cell.length_a   1.000
_cell.length_b   1.000
_cell.length_c   1.000
_cell.angle_alpha   90.00
_cell.angle_beta   90.00
_cell.angle_gamma   90.00
#
_symmetry.space_group_name_H-M   'P 1'
#
loop_
_entity.id
_entity.type
_entity.pdbx_description
1 polymer ?
#
loop_
_entity_poly.entity_id
_entity_poly.type
_entity_poly.pdbx_seq_one_letter_code
_entity_poly.pdbx_strand_id
1 'polypeptide(L)'
;MQGENVVRIEPEAAPEPLPTYQKILLAVDSSDHSNRGTIEAFRIASHYSAAVTGTHVYAAKLHDIRFRQMEGGLPEQFREEEELERQRDVHDDLITKGLSIITDSYLDQAENLADENEIKFKRRPLEGKNYRELTRETNSGKYDLLVMGSLGLGAIKGSSLGTVTDRVARRTEIDLLIIKEPEKDLSRGPIVVAIDGSDRSYGGLLSAFSLAQEWGCTVKVISAFDPYYHYVAFNRIAGVLSDEAGKVFKFKEQEKLHEEIIDSGLAKIYQGHLDVAQSIAEEYKVEIETTLLDGKAHDAVERFVANAKPSLLVIGKLGIHADPELDIGGNSEQILRNVECAVLLSQKTYRPEIDVVAESTTSWTNEAEKRMDKVPSFVKNMARMAILRYAQERGHTVITERIVEEATAQLMPGHAEEAMGEIVGAYEAGELKHTPESDAKRVTAEIVRWDEDATKLLMSVKDLSLRGNLSMRAEKRARGEKSNLVTLAHISYFVDSNWSAAALARLAQVPEGFMRDSSKKRIEEYAQNSAESEITLEVAEAGLEQARNMMEEAMKSQADSNIEHPKDEVEQSSKEKPSLCPFANLAKAGEERDRKKALKHTKTDSINWSASAKKRMERIPEGFMRDLTQQRVEKFAKKNSREEITEELVEEKYSEWAAGSSKKESAMEWEDEAKARINKIPGFVKGMVILEVERCAQELGLEKVTHAAVDKASATWEMGSGFHSESNPDQYQ
;
A
#
# COMPACT_ATOMS: atom_id res chain seq x y z
N MET A 1 -39.96 23.75 -27.56
CA MET A 1 -39.65 22.50 -26.85
C MET A 1 -38.21 22.61 -26.38
N GLN A 2 -37.97 22.50 -25.08
CA GLN A 2 -36.63 22.60 -24.50
C GLN A 2 -35.86 21.30 -24.77
N GLY A 3 -34.57 21.43 -25.09
CA GLY A 3 -33.60 20.34 -25.06
C GLY A 3 -32.45 20.81 -24.20
N GLU A 4 -32.34 20.26 -23.00
CA GLU A 4 -31.30 20.65 -22.02
C GLU A 4 -29.94 20.11 -22.48
N ASN A 5 -28.92 20.97 -22.46
CA ASN A 5 -27.53 20.55 -22.67
C ASN A 5 -27.05 19.81 -21.42
N VAL A 6 -27.35 18.52 -21.35
CA VAL A 6 -26.75 17.61 -20.38
C VAL A 6 -25.25 17.53 -20.66
N VAL A 7 -24.44 17.98 -19.71
CA VAL A 7 -23.00 17.72 -19.71
C VAL A 7 -22.81 16.22 -19.66
N ARG A 8 -22.41 15.62 -20.78
CA ARG A 8 -21.99 14.21 -20.81
C ARG A 8 -20.64 14.11 -20.12
N ILE A 9 -20.68 13.78 -18.84
CA ILE A 9 -19.57 13.11 -18.15
C ILE A 9 -19.22 11.89 -19.02
N GLU A 10 -17.96 11.74 -19.40
CA GLU A 10 -17.52 10.54 -20.11
C GLU A 10 -17.77 9.32 -19.22
N PRO A 11 -18.08 8.13 -19.77
CA PRO A 11 -18.32 6.96 -18.93
C PRO A 11 -17.12 6.72 -18.03
N GLU A 12 -17.36 6.48 -16.74
CA GLU A 12 -16.32 6.00 -15.83
C GLU A 12 -15.57 4.83 -16.46
N ALA A 13 -14.25 4.80 -16.23
CA ALA A 13 -13.45 3.67 -16.66
C ALA A 13 -14.07 2.39 -16.09
N ALA A 14 -14.26 1.38 -16.94
CA ALA A 14 -14.89 0.14 -16.48
C ALA A 14 -14.10 -0.45 -15.29
N PRO A 15 -14.78 -0.99 -14.25
CA PRO A 15 -14.13 -1.59 -13.09
C PRO A 15 -13.02 -2.57 -13.49
N GLU A 16 -11.99 -2.66 -12.64
CA GLU A 16 -11.04 -3.77 -12.74
C GLU A 16 -11.79 -5.12 -12.72
N PRO A 17 -11.33 -6.14 -13.46
CA PRO A 17 -12.02 -7.43 -13.49
C PRO A 17 -12.03 -8.09 -12.12
N LEU A 18 -13.17 -8.71 -11.75
CA LEU A 18 -13.33 -9.42 -10.49
C LEU A 18 -12.22 -10.47 -10.25
N PRO A 19 -11.78 -10.66 -8.99
CA PRO A 19 -10.61 -11.47 -8.68
C PRO A 19 -10.91 -12.97 -8.85
N THR A 20 -10.26 -13.58 -9.83
CA THR A 20 -10.34 -15.02 -10.09
C THR A 20 -9.42 -15.85 -9.18
N TYR A 21 -9.51 -17.18 -9.27
CA TYR A 21 -8.52 -18.13 -8.72
C TYR A 21 -7.93 -18.94 -9.86
N GLN A 22 -6.60 -19.01 -9.97
CA GLN A 22 -5.91 -19.60 -11.11
C GLN A 22 -5.12 -20.86 -10.73
N LYS A 23 -4.70 -20.99 -9.46
CA LYS A 23 -3.83 -22.07 -8.99
C LYS A 23 -4.25 -22.53 -7.59
N ILE A 24 -5.08 -23.55 -7.56
CA ILE A 24 -5.69 -24.07 -6.33
C ILE A 24 -4.81 -25.19 -5.75
N LEU A 25 -4.47 -25.10 -4.47
CA LEU A 25 -3.92 -26.21 -3.69
C LEU A 25 -5.08 -26.91 -2.98
N LEU A 26 -5.24 -28.20 -3.18
CA LEU A 26 -6.31 -29.01 -2.58
C LEU A 26 -5.71 -30.02 -1.60
N ALA A 27 -6.08 -29.92 -0.32
CA ALA A 27 -5.66 -30.87 0.70
C ALA A 27 -6.62 -32.08 0.75
N VAL A 28 -6.12 -33.26 0.37
CA VAL A 28 -6.88 -34.51 0.32
C VAL A 28 -6.52 -35.44 1.49
N ASP A 29 -7.52 -36.01 2.17
CA ASP A 29 -7.34 -37.09 3.15
C ASP A 29 -8.48 -38.13 3.16
N SER A 30 -9.35 -38.09 2.14
CA SER A 30 -10.56 -38.92 1.98
C SER A 30 -11.61 -38.83 3.10
N SER A 31 -11.48 -37.88 4.04
CA SER A 31 -12.56 -37.56 5.00
C SER A 31 -13.74 -36.88 4.29
N ASP A 32 -14.94 -36.96 4.87
CA ASP A 32 -16.15 -36.38 4.28
C ASP A 32 -16.00 -34.88 3.95
N HIS A 33 -15.32 -34.13 4.83
CA HIS A 33 -15.03 -32.71 4.63
C HIS A 33 -14.03 -32.46 3.48
N SER A 34 -13.03 -33.32 3.34
CA SER A 34 -12.04 -33.26 2.25
C SER A 34 -12.63 -33.71 0.91
N ASN A 35 -13.52 -34.71 0.91
CA ASN A 35 -14.27 -35.17 -0.25
C ASN A 35 -15.18 -34.05 -0.79
N ARG A 36 -15.94 -33.38 0.09
CA ARG A 36 -16.69 -32.17 -0.28
C ARG A 36 -15.75 -31.05 -0.76
N GLY A 37 -14.64 -30.82 -0.07
CA GLY A 37 -13.61 -29.85 -0.51
C GLY A 37 -13.06 -30.12 -1.91
N THR A 38 -12.94 -31.38 -2.31
CA THR A 38 -12.53 -31.77 -3.66
C THR A 38 -13.58 -31.36 -4.71
N ILE A 39 -14.86 -31.65 -4.44
CA ILE A 39 -15.98 -31.25 -5.31
C ILE A 39 -16.04 -29.72 -5.47
N GLU A 40 -15.98 -28.98 -4.35
CA GLU A 40 -16.06 -27.51 -4.39
C GLU A 40 -14.81 -26.88 -5.04
N ALA A 41 -13.62 -27.44 -4.83
CA ALA A 41 -12.39 -27.00 -5.50
C ALA A 41 -12.46 -27.20 -7.02
N PHE A 42 -13.00 -28.33 -7.50
CA PHE A 42 -13.14 -28.61 -8.92
C PHE A 42 -14.23 -27.77 -9.57
N ARG A 43 -15.32 -27.44 -8.86
CA ARG A 43 -16.31 -26.45 -9.32
C ARG A 43 -15.69 -25.07 -9.51
N ILE A 44 -14.93 -24.59 -8.52
CA ILE A 44 -14.18 -23.32 -8.60
C ILE A 44 -13.17 -23.37 -9.76
N ALA A 45 -12.48 -24.50 -9.94
CA ALA A 45 -11.51 -24.68 -11.01
C ALA A 45 -12.14 -24.71 -12.41
N SER A 46 -13.31 -25.35 -12.57
CA SER A 46 -14.05 -25.43 -13.83
C SER A 46 -14.40 -24.03 -14.32
N HIS A 47 -14.96 -23.20 -13.43
CA HIS A 47 -15.35 -21.83 -13.74
C HIS A 47 -14.16 -20.96 -14.14
N TYR A 48 -13.12 -20.87 -13.29
CA TYR A 48 -11.97 -20.00 -13.55
C TYR A 48 -10.93 -20.61 -14.52
N SER A 49 -11.18 -21.81 -15.06
CA SER A 49 -10.20 -22.61 -15.81
C SER A 49 -8.88 -22.84 -15.06
N ALA A 50 -8.96 -22.95 -13.73
CA ALA A 50 -7.82 -23.02 -12.83
C ALA A 50 -7.08 -24.37 -12.90
N ALA A 51 -5.79 -24.36 -12.60
CA ALA A 51 -5.04 -25.59 -12.36
C ALA A 51 -5.18 -26.00 -10.89
N VAL A 52 -5.41 -27.29 -10.62
CA VAL A 52 -5.53 -27.82 -9.25
C VAL A 52 -4.36 -28.73 -8.94
N THR A 53 -3.71 -28.51 -7.80
CA THR A 53 -2.68 -29.41 -7.27
C THR A 53 -3.21 -30.11 -6.03
N GLY A 54 -3.43 -31.42 -6.11
CA GLY A 54 -3.81 -32.25 -4.96
C GLY A 54 -2.60 -32.58 -4.10
N THR A 55 -2.72 -32.42 -2.79
CA THR A 55 -1.66 -32.73 -1.81
C THR A 55 -2.21 -33.51 -0.61
N HIS A 56 -1.46 -34.52 -0.19
CA HIS A 56 -1.62 -35.17 1.11
C HIS A 56 -0.26 -35.20 1.81
N VAL A 57 -0.24 -35.04 3.15
CA VAL A 57 0.98 -35.02 3.94
C VAL A 57 1.03 -36.24 4.85
N TYR A 58 2.04 -37.08 4.69
CA TYR A 58 2.28 -38.25 5.54
C TYR A 58 3.59 -38.11 6.32
N ALA A 59 3.72 -38.81 7.44
CA ALA A 59 4.76 -38.55 8.44
C ALA A 59 5.59 -39.80 8.80
N ALA A 60 6.14 -40.51 7.81
CA ALA A 60 6.93 -41.74 8.02
C ALA A 60 8.00 -41.57 9.11
N LYS A 61 8.91 -40.60 8.95
CA LYS A 61 9.97 -40.28 9.93
C LYS A 61 9.51 -40.02 11.37
N LEU A 62 8.26 -39.60 11.60
CA LEU A 62 7.75 -39.45 12.98
C LEU A 62 7.34 -40.79 13.60
N HIS A 63 6.95 -41.76 12.77
CA HIS A 63 6.64 -43.12 13.19
C HIS A 63 7.92 -43.87 13.58
N ASP A 64 8.97 -43.78 12.77
CA ASP A 64 10.27 -44.43 13.00
C ASP A 64 10.90 -43.99 14.33
N ILE A 65 10.84 -42.69 14.66
CA ILE A 65 11.29 -42.14 15.95
C ILE A 65 10.48 -42.73 17.12
N ARG A 66 9.17 -42.94 16.94
CA ARG A 66 8.33 -43.55 17.98
C ARG A 66 8.57 -45.04 18.13
N PHE A 67 8.80 -45.75 17.03
CA PHE A 67 9.21 -47.16 17.05
C PHE A 67 10.47 -47.35 17.89
N ARG A 68 11.53 -46.57 17.60
CA ARG A 68 12.80 -46.62 18.35
C ARG A 68 12.65 -46.28 19.85
N GLN A 69 11.70 -45.42 20.21
CA GLN A 69 11.39 -45.12 21.61
C GLN A 69 10.65 -46.26 22.34
N MET A 70 9.99 -47.16 21.60
CA MET A 70 9.25 -48.30 22.17
C MET A 70 10.11 -49.56 22.34
N GLU A 71 11.31 -49.63 21.72
CA GLU A 71 12.20 -50.81 21.75
C GLU A 71 12.49 -51.31 23.18
N GLY A 72 12.78 -50.40 24.12
CA GLY A 72 13.01 -50.73 25.53
C GLY A 72 11.79 -51.31 26.27
N GLY A 73 10.59 -51.21 25.68
CA GLY A 73 9.34 -51.78 26.18
C GLY A 73 8.93 -53.10 25.53
N LEU A 74 9.60 -53.56 24.47
CA LEU A 74 9.27 -54.81 23.77
C LEU A 74 9.47 -56.04 24.68
N PRO A 75 8.77 -57.17 24.43
CA PRO A 75 9.07 -58.45 25.07
C PRO A 75 10.54 -58.87 24.88
N GLU A 76 11.11 -59.61 25.85
CA GLU A 76 12.54 -59.97 25.90
C GLU A 76 13.04 -60.68 24.62
N GLN A 77 12.22 -61.57 24.04
CA GLN A 77 12.49 -62.26 22.76
C GLN A 77 12.69 -61.33 21.54
N PHE A 78 12.40 -60.03 21.67
CA PHE A 78 12.54 -59.01 20.63
C PHE A 78 13.54 -57.90 21.03
N ARG A 79 14.35 -58.12 22.09
CA ARG A 79 15.39 -57.17 22.53
C ARG A 79 16.81 -57.58 22.13
N GLU A 80 16.96 -58.71 21.44
CA GLU A 80 18.23 -59.11 20.83
C GLU A 80 18.61 -58.11 19.72
N GLU A 81 19.89 -57.73 19.65
CA GLU A 81 20.38 -56.64 18.81
C GLU A 81 20.07 -56.87 17.31
N GLU A 82 20.34 -58.08 16.81
CA GLU A 82 20.04 -58.48 15.42
C GLU A 82 18.54 -58.43 15.09
N GLU A 83 17.68 -58.79 16.03
CA GLU A 83 16.22 -58.78 15.83
C GLU A 83 15.66 -57.35 15.94
N LEU A 84 16.24 -56.48 16.77
CA LEU A 84 15.91 -55.05 16.80
C LEU A 84 16.28 -54.36 15.49
N GLU A 85 17.48 -54.61 14.94
CA GLU A 85 17.87 -54.07 13.62
C GLU A 85 16.94 -54.58 12.52
N ARG A 86 16.69 -55.89 12.46
CA ARG A 86 15.76 -56.50 11.51
C ARG A 86 14.34 -55.93 11.64
N GLN A 87 13.86 -55.65 12.86
CA GLN A 87 12.55 -55.05 13.06
C GLN A 87 12.51 -53.58 12.62
N ARG A 88 13.56 -52.79 12.86
CA ARG A 88 13.66 -51.41 12.33
C ARG A 88 13.60 -51.41 10.81
N ASP A 89 14.42 -52.23 10.15
CA ASP A 89 14.46 -52.28 8.68
C ASP A 89 13.10 -52.70 8.11
N VAL A 90 12.49 -53.77 8.63
CA VAL A 90 11.15 -54.23 8.18
C VAL A 90 10.06 -53.18 8.48
N HIS A 91 10.11 -52.53 9.63
CA HIS A 91 9.16 -51.51 10.05
C HIS A 91 9.26 -50.25 9.17
N ASP A 92 10.44 -49.65 9.06
CA ASP A 92 10.66 -48.40 8.34
C ASP A 92 10.29 -48.58 6.86
N ASP A 93 10.57 -49.76 6.29
CA ASP A 93 10.23 -50.14 4.91
C ASP A 93 8.71 -50.37 4.71
N LEU A 94 8.05 -51.11 5.61
CA LEU A 94 6.58 -51.34 5.56
C LEU A 94 5.76 -50.07 5.81
N ILE A 95 6.16 -49.24 6.78
CA ILE A 95 5.44 -48.01 7.13
C ILE A 95 5.66 -46.93 6.07
N THR A 96 6.89 -46.75 5.57
CA THR A 96 7.15 -45.77 4.50
C THR A 96 6.39 -46.13 3.23
N LYS A 97 6.42 -47.41 2.81
CA LYS A 97 5.67 -47.88 1.64
C LYS A 97 4.15 -47.79 1.88
N GLY A 98 3.68 -48.22 3.03
CA GLY A 98 2.25 -48.17 3.39
C GLY A 98 1.68 -46.75 3.41
N LEU A 99 2.37 -45.81 4.06
CA LEU A 99 1.94 -44.40 4.09
C LEU A 99 2.04 -43.72 2.72
N SER A 100 3.01 -44.10 1.87
CA SER A 100 3.04 -43.65 0.48
C SER A 100 1.84 -44.17 -0.30
N ILE A 101 1.55 -45.48 -0.23
CA ILE A 101 0.41 -46.10 -0.93
C ILE A 101 -0.93 -45.47 -0.49
N ILE A 102 -1.11 -45.18 0.79
CA ILE A 102 -2.30 -44.48 1.30
C ILE A 102 -2.39 -43.05 0.73
N THR A 103 -1.27 -42.32 0.73
CA THR A 103 -1.16 -40.96 0.16
C THR A 103 -1.48 -40.96 -1.33
N ASP A 104 -0.95 -41.94 -2.07
CA ASP A 104 -1.22 -42.12 -3.48
C ASP A 104 -2.69 -42.50 -3.74
N SER A 105 -3.29 -43.36 -2.93
CA SER A 105 -4.72 -43.73 -3.05
C SER A 105 -5.65 -42.52 -2.87
N TYR A 106 -5.34 -41.60 -1.95
CA TYR A 106 -6.12 -40.37 -1.77
C TYR A 106 -5.94 -39.39 -2.94
N LEU A 107 -4.75 -39.36 -3.53
CA LEU A 107 -4.47 -38.57 -4.73
C LEU A 107 -5.13 -39.18 -5.98
N ASP A 108 -5.15 -40.52 -6.11
CA ASP A 108 -5.85 -41.26 -7.16
C ASP A 108 -7.35 -40.93 -7.14
N GLN A 109 -7.98 -40.91 -5.96
CA GLN A 109 -9.41 -40.57 -5.84
C GLN A 109 -9.71 -39.15 -6.37
N ALA A 110 -8.86 -38.17 -6.02
CA ALA A 110 -9.02 -36.80 -6.50
C ALA A 110 -8.65 -36.64 -7.99
N GLU A 111 -7.67 -37.40 -8.49
CA GLU A 111 -7.26 -37.40 -9.90
C GLU A 111 -8.37 -37.97 -10.79
N ASN A 112 -8.99 -39.10 -10.41
CA ASN A 112 -10.15 -39.66 -11.12
C ASN A 112 -11.32 -38.65 -11.19
N LEU A 113 -11.64 -37.99 -10.07
CA LEU A 113 -12.67 -36.94 -10.03
C LEU A 113 -12.28 -35.71 -10.86
N ALA A 114 -11.00 -35.40 -11.01
CA ALA A 114 -10.55 -34.32 -11.86
C ALA A 114 -10.69 -34.66 -13.35
N ASP A 115 -10.34 -35.89 -13.74
CA ASP A 115 -10.54 -36.41 -15.10
C ASP A 115 -12.02 -36.42 -15.49
N GLU A 116 -12.92 -36.83 -14.58
CA GLU A 116 -14.38 -36.75 -14.76
C GLU A 116 -14.92 -35.34 -15.00
N ASN A 117 -14.19 -34.31 -14.54
CA ASN A 117 -14.56 -32.89 -14.67
C ASN A 117 -13.64 -32.10 -15.64
N GLU A 118 -12.81 -32.80 -16.43
CA GLU A 118 -11.83 -32.24 -17.38
C GLU A 118 -10.84 -31.21 -16.77
N ILE A 119 -10.54 -31.34 -15.47
CA ILE A 119 -9.68 -30.42 -14.71
C ILE A 119 -8.19 -30.76 -14.86
N LYS A 120 -7.36 -29.72 -15.04
CA LYS A 120 -5.89 -29.85 -15.02
C LYS A 120 -5.39 -30.15 -13.60
N PHE A 121 -5.32 -31.43 -13.26
CA PHE A 121 -4.85 -31.91 -11.98
C PHE A 121 -3.33 -32.16 -11.95
N LYS A 122 -2.74 -31.99 -10.76
CA LYS A 122 -1.34 -32.35 -10.49
C LYS A 122 -1.20 -32.93 -9.09
N ARG A 123 -0.52 -34.08 -8.98
CA ARG A 123 -0.21 -34.72 -7.71
C ARG A 123 0.97 -34.05 -7.00
N ARG A 124 0.87 -33.90 -5.68
CA ARG A 124 1.94 -33.38 -4.81
C ARG A 124 1.93 -34.10 -3.45
N PRO A 125 2.40 -35.35 -3.36
CA PRO A 125 2.63 -35.99 -2.06
C PRO A 125 3.73 -35.24 -1.29
N LEU A 126 3.55 -35.09 0.02
CA LEU A 126 4.50 -34.40 0.91
C LEU A 126 4.85 -35.27 2.12
N GLU A 127 6.14 -35.35 2.45
CA GLU A 127 6.62 -36.08 3.61
C GLU A 127 7.00 -35.12 4.75
N GLY A 128 6.39 -35.27 5.92
CA GLY A 128 6.75 -34.54 7.13
C GLY A 128 5.57 -34.28 8.07
N LYS A 129 5.68 -33.25 8.90
CA LYS A 129 4.65 -32.90 9.88
C LYS A 129 3.52 -32.13 9.19
N ASN A 130 2.31 -32.71 9.17
CA ASN A 130 1.15 -32.31 8.34
C ASN A 130 1.01 -30.79 8.13
N TYR A 131 0.68 -30.03 9.18
CA TYR A 131 0.45 -28.58 9.07
C TYR A 131 1.69 -27.81 8.58
N ARG A 132 2.92 -28.29 8.87
CA ARG A 132 4.16 -27.57 8.55
C ARG A 132 4.47 -27.67 7.07
N GLU A 133 4.38 -28.88 6.50
CA GLU A 133 4.64 -29.07 5.07
C GLU A 133 3.48 -28.53 4.23
N LEU A 134 2.23 -28.65 4.70
CA LEU A 134 1.08 -28.03 4.03
C LEU A 134 1.20 -26.50 4.01
N THR A 135 1.52 -25.85 5.14
CA THR A 135 1.79 -24.40 5.18
C THR A 135 2.94 -24.01 4.24
N ARG A 136 4.04 -24.79 4.24
CA ARG A 136 5.21 -24.52 3.39
C ARG A 136 4.90 -24.60 1.89
N GLU A 137 4.12 -25.59 1.45
CA GLU A 137 3.71 -25.70 0.04
C GLU A 137 2.68 -24.61 -0.30
N THR A 138 1.74 -24.31 0.60
CA THR A 138 0.76 -23.21 0.48
C THR A 138 1.47 -21.87 0.23
N ASN A 139 2.38 -21.48 1.12
CA ASN A 139 3.12 -20.22 1.05
C ASN A 139 4.31 -20.28 0.08
N SER A 140 4.35 -21.23 -0.87
CA SER A 140 5.44 -21.35 -1.85
C SER A 140 5.35 -20.34 -3.01
N GLY A 141 4.35 -19.45 -3.01
CA GLY A 141 4.09 -18.49 -4.08
C GLY A 141 3.54 -19.10 -5.39
N LYS A 142 3.15 -20.38 -5.36
CA LYS A 142 2.63 -21.10 -6.54
C LYS A 142 1.12 -21.19 -6.61
N TYR A 143 0.41 -20.85 -5.54
CA TYR A 143 -1.03 -21.04 -5.38
C TYR A 143 -1.68 -19.73 -4.94
N ASP A 144 -2.97 -19.54 -5.22
CA ASP A 144 -3.77 -18.37 -4.82
C ASP A 144 -4.96 -18.73 -3.92
N LEU A 145 -5.35 -20.01 -3.88
CA LEU A 145 -6.34 -20.57 -2.97
C LEU A 145 -5.85 -21.91 -2.38
N LEU A 146 -6.01 -22.10 -1.07
CA LEU A 146 -5.99 -23.41 -0.43
C LEU A 146 -7.42 -23.84 -0.11
N VAL A 147 -7.80 -25.06 -0.53
CA VAL A 147 -9.07 -25.71 -0.13
C VAL A 147 -8.76 -26.90 0.76
N MET A 148 -9.42 -26.99 1.92
CA MET A 148 -9.28 -28.13 2.83
C MET A 148 -10.52 -28.40 3.68
N GLY A 149 -10.62 -29.63 4.21
CA GLY A 149 -11.65 -29.99 5.20
C GLY A 149 -11.40 -29.38 6.58
N SER A 150 -12.47 -29.14 7.34
CA SER A 150 -12.39 -28.68 8.73
C SER A 150 -11.87 -29.77 9.68
N LEU A 151 -12.20 -31.03 9.40
CA LEU A 151 -11.84 -32.22 10.16
C LEU A 151 -11.30 -33.27 9.18
N GLY A 152 -10.37 -34.10 9.66
CA GLY A 152 -9.84 -35.25 8.92
C GLY A 152 -10.21 -36.58 9.57
N LEU A 153 -9.70 -37.68 9.03
CA LEU A 153 -10.08 -39.06 9.45
C LEU A 153 -9.95 -39.36 10.96
N GLY A 154 -9.07 -38.66 11.67
CA GLY A 154 -8.87 -38.80 13.13
C GLY A 154 -9.81 -37.96 14.01
N ALA A 155 -10.95 -37.49 13.49
CA ALA A 155 -11.86 -36.61 14.21
C ALA A 155 -12.51 -37.28 15.43
N ILE A 156 -12.53 -36.57 16.56
CA ILE A 156 -13.24 -36.99 17.77
C ILE A 156 -14.64 -36.37 17.76
N LYS A 157 -15.67 -37.17 18.09
CA LYS A 157 -17.06 -36.71 18.16
C LYS A 157 -17.21 -35.44 19.01
N GLY A 158 -17.77 -34.38 18.44
CA GLY A 158 -17.93 -33.07 19.07
C GLY A 158 -16.82 -32.05 18.76
N SER A 159 -15.80 -32.42 17.97
CA SER A 159 -14.83 -31.45 17.43
C SER A 159 -15.46 -30.63 16.31
N SER A 160 -15.26 -29.30 16.28
CA SER A 160 -15.71 -28.42 15.19
C SER A 160 -14.60 -28.02 14.21
N LEU A 161 -13.33 -28.16 14.61
CA LEU A 161 -12.15 -27.79 13.83
C LEU A 161 -10.94 -28.67 14.20
N GLY A 162 -10.23 -29.17 13.20
CA GLY A 162 -9.07 -30.05 13.33
C GLY A 162 -7.78 -29.29 13.63
N THR A 163 -6.88 -29.90 14.39
CA THR A 163 -5.62 -29.26 14.82
C THR A 163 -4.63 -28.99 13.67
N VAL A 164 -4.79 -29.65 12.52
CA VAL A 164 -4.04 -29.34 11.29
C VAL A 164 -4.60 -28.08 10.65
N THR A 165 -5.92 -28.06 10.39
CA THR A 165 -6.66 -26.93 9.82
C THR A 165 -6.44 -25.64 10.62
N ASP A 166 -6.59 -25.70 11.94
CA ASP A 166 -6.34 -24.56 12.85
C ASP A 166 -4.91 -23.97 12.73
N ARG A 167 -3.90 -24.84 12.65
CA ARG A 167 -2.50 -24.42 12.52
C ARG A 167 -2.15 -23.87 11.15
N VAL A 168 -2.83 -24.34 10.10
CA VAL A 168 -2.70 -23.86 8.71
C VAL A 168 -3.45 -22.55 8.54
N ALA A 169 -4.66 -22.41 9.07
CA ALA A 169 -5.46 -21.18 9.01
C ALA A 169 -4.75 -19.97 9.61
N ARG A 170 -3.99 -20.18 10.69
CA ARG A 170 -3.09 -19.17 11.26
C ARG A 170 -1.95 -18.75 10.33
N ARG A 171 -1.43 -19.65 9.49
CA ARG A 171 -0.15 -19.47 8.78
C ARG A 171 -0.24 -19.34 7.27
N THR A 172 -1.40 -19.60 6.68
CA THR A 172 -1.63 -19.33 5.25
C THR A 172 -1.38 -17.86 4.94
N GLU A 173 -0.64 -17.62 3.85
CA GLU A 173 -0.45 -16.29 3.27
C GLU A 173 -1.43 -16.01 2.12
N ILE A 174 -2.13 -17.05 1.63
CA ILE A 174 -3.14 -16.98 0.55
C ILE A 174 -4.55 -17.27 1.08
N ASP A 175 -5.56 -17.04 0.25
CA ASP A 175 -6.96 -17.31 0.59
C ASP A 175 -7.15 -18.78 1.00
N LEU A 176 -7.99 -19.01 2.01
CA LEU A 176 -8.22 -20.36 2.55
C LEU A 176 -9.70 -20.66 2.70
N LEU A 177 -10.19 -21.59 1.89
CA LEU A 177 -11.53 -22.16 1.98
C LEU A 177 -11.53 -23.42 2.85
N ILE A 178 -12.26 -23.37 3.97
CA ILE A 178 -12.43 -24.47 4.91
C ILE A 178 -13.85 -25.00 4.80
N ILE A 179 -13.97 -26.25 4.38
CA ILE A 179 -15.26 -26.95 4.28
C ILE A 179 -15.64 -27.54 5.63
N LYS A 180 -16.72 -27.03 6.22
CA LYS A 180 -17.23 -27.47 7.53
C LYS A 180 -18.44 -28.39 7.46
N GLU A 181 -19.34 -28.23 6.48
CA GLU A 181 -20.51 -29.09 6.26
C GLU A 181 -20.31 -29.99 5.03
N PRO A 182 -20.09 -31.33 5.15
CA PRO A 182 -19.79 -32.18 4.00
C PRO A 182 -20.99 -32.43 3.06
N GLU A 183 -22.21 -32.30 3.58
CA GLU A 183 -23.45 -32.48 2.83
C GLU A 183 -23.96 -31.19 2.13
N LYS A 184 -23.33 -30.04 2.40
CA LYS A 184 -23.82 -28.75 1.94
C LYS A 184 -23.03 -28.25 0.74
N ASP A 185 -23.78 -27.94 -0.30
CA ASP A 185 -23.28 -27.41 -1.56
C ASP A 185 -23.10 -25.87 -1.45
N LEU A 186 -21.93 -25.34 -1.82
CA LEU A 186 -21.65 -23.90 -1.73
C LEU A 186 -22.49 -23.06 -2.71
N SER A 187 -22.85 -23.61 -3.87
CA SER A 187 -23.61 -22.89 -4.90
C SER A 187 -25.05 -22.57 -4.47
N ARG A 188 -25.58 -23.26 -3.45
CA ARG A 188 -26.95 -23.04 -2.94
C ARG A 188 -27.17 -21.69 -2.28
N GLY A 189 -26.11 -21.00 -1.86
CA GLY A 189 -26.21 -19.70 -1.20
C GLY A 189 -26.94 -19.74 0.16
N PRO A 190 -27.23 -18.56 0.74
CA PRO A 190 -26.58 -17.29 0.40
C PRO A 190 -25.06 -17.34 0.71
N ILE A 191 -24.30 -16.43 0.11
CA ILE A 191 -22.95 -16.10 0.59
C ILE A 191 -23.10 -14.95 1.58
N VAL A 192 -22.43 -15.02 2.73
CA VAL A 192 -22.36 -13.92 3.70
C VAL A 192 -20.94 -13.38 3.73
N VAL A 193 -20.76 -12.06 3.70
CA VAL A 193 -19.46 -11.39 3.82
C VAL A 193 -19.47 -10.52 5.07
N ALA A 194 -18.55 -10.74 6.00
CA ALA A 194 -18.38 -9.82 7.13
C ALA A 194 -17.30 -8.78 6.83
N ILE A 195 -17.65 -7.50 6.92
CA ILE A 195 -16.75 -6.37 6.65
C ILE A 195 -16.49 -5.51 7.89
N ASP A 196 -15.26 -5.04 8.00
CA ASP A 196 -14.76 -4.21 9.11
C ASP A 196 -13.97 -2.99 8.61
N GLY A 197 -14.10 -2.66 7.31
CA GLY A 197 -13.36 -1.57 6.67
C GLY A 197 -11.92 -1.91 6.27
N SER A 198 -11.40 -3.10 6.60
CA SER A 198 -10.04 -3.50 6.21
C SER A 198 -9.92 -3.87 4.74
N ASP A 199 -8.73 -3.64 4.16
CA ASP A 199 -8.37 -4.05 2.79
C ASP A 199 -8.73 -5.52 2.49
N ARG A 200 -8.55 -6.41 3.49
CA ARG A 200 -8.82 -7.86 3.34
C ARG A 200 -10.30 -8.20 3.39
N SER A 201 -11.11 -7.41 4.10
CA SER A 201 -12.55 -7.57 4.10
C SER A 201 -13.17 -7.21 2.75
N TYR A 202 -12.73 -6.11 2.13
CA TYR A 202 -13.16 -5.75 0.77
C TYR A 202 -12.58 -6.68 -0.32
N GLY A 203 -11.34 -7.16 -0.17
CA GLY A 203 -10.82 -8.22 -1.05
C GLY A 203 -11.62 -9.53 -0.95
N GLY A 204 -12.17 -9.81 0.23
CA GLY A 204 -13.15 -10.88 0.45
C GLY A 204 -14.50 -10.61 -0.21
N LEU A 205 -14.99 -9.37 -0.15
CA LEU A 205 -16.22 -8.92 -0.83
C LEU A 205 -16.14 -9.13 -2.35
N LEU A 206 -15.06 -8.70 -3.00
CA LEU A 206 -14.88 -8.93 -4.44
C LEU A 206 -14.76 -10.41 -4.80
N SER A 207 -14.12 -11.22 -3.94
CA SER A 207 -14.07 -12.68 -4.12
C SER A 207 -15.46 -13.32 -3.97
N ALA A 208 -16.30 -12.81 -3.07
CA ALA A 208 -17.68 -13.22 -2.93
C ALA A 208 -18.53 -12.82 -4.14
N PHE A 209 -18.33 -11.62 -4.71
CA PHE A 209 -19.01 -11.18 -5.94
C PHE A 209 -18.67 -12.09 -7.12
N SER A 210 -17.39 -12.42 -7.29
CA SER A 210 -16.90 -13.33 -8.34
C SER A 210 -17.57 -14.72 -8.24
N LEU A 211 -17.64 -15.29 -7.03
CA LEU A 211 -18.30 -16.58 -6.79
C LEU A 211 -19.84 -16.49 -6.92
N ALA A 212 -20.44 -15.38 -6.51
CA ALA A 212 -21.89 -15.18 -6.56
C ALA A 212 -22.43 -15.02 -7.98
N GLN A 213 -21.70 -14.30 -8.85
CA GLN A 213 -22.06 -14.16 -10.27
C GLN A 213 -22.06 -15.52 -10.98
N GLU A 214 -21.11 -16.41 -10.67
CA GLU A 214 -21.07 -17.77 -11.23
C GLU A 214 -22.16 -18.68 -10.65
N TRP A 215 -22.34 -18.69 -9.32
CA TRP A 215 -23.29 -19.57 -8.67
C TRP A 215 -24.75 -19.08 -8.75
N GLY A 216 -24.99 -17.86 -9.24
CA GLY A 216 -26.30 -17.23 -9.31
C GLY A 216 -26.94 -17.04 -7.93
N CYS A 217 -26.13 -16.77 -6.90
CA CYS A 217 -26.57 -16.73 -5.51
C CYS A 217 -26.48 -15.33 -4.89
N THR A 218 -27.34 -15.04 -3.92
CA THR A 218 -27.41 -13.72 -3.27
C THR A 218 -26.25 -13.52 -2.29
N VAL A 219 -25.65 -12.33 -2.31
CA VAL A 219 -24.65 -11.91 -1.32
C VAL A 219 -25.29 -11.06 -0.24
N LYS A 220 -25.10 -11.45 1.02
CA LYS A 220 -25.47 -10.65 2.20
C LYS A 220 -24.19 -10.07 2.81
N VAL A 221 -24.13 -8.77 3.03
CA VAL A 221 -22.97 -8.09 3.59
C VAL A 221 -23.31 -7.62 5.00
N ILE A 222 -22.53 -8.05 5.98
CA ILE A 222 -22.75 -7.73 7.39
C ILE A 222 -21.56 -6.95 7.97
N SER A 223 -21.85 -6.04 8.88
CA SER A 223 -20.83 -5.31 9.63
C SER A 223 -21.26 -5.22 11.09
N ALA A 224 -20.33 -5.34 12.04
CA ALA A 224 -20.66 -5.53 13.45
C ALA A 224 -19.87 -4.60 14.37
N PHE A 225 -20.57 -3.91 15.27
CA PHE A 225 -19.98 -2.97 16.24
C PHE A 225 -20.45 -3.29 17.67
N ASP A 226 -19.58 -3.09 18.66
CA ASP A 226 -19.86 -3.42 20.07
C ASP A 226 -20.16 -2.15 20.88
N PRO A 227 -21.44 -1.76 21.08
CA PRO A 227 -21.79 -0.67 21.98
C PRO A 227 -21.55 -1.06 23.45
N TYR A 228 -21.70 -2.34 23.79
CA TYR A 228 -21.78 -2.81 25.18
C TYR A 228 -20.44 -2.83 25.92
N TYR A 229 -19.32 -2.88 25.21
CA TYR A 229 -17.98 -2.98 25.80
C TYR A 229 -17.71 -1.89 26.85
N HIS A 230 -18.02 -0.62 26.53
CA HIS A 230 -17.75 0.51 27.42
C HIS A 230 -18.56 0.43 28.72
N TYR A 231 -19.85 0.11 28.65
CA TYR A 231 -20.70 -0.09 29.84
C TYR A 231 -20.16 -1.18 30.77
N VAL A 232 -19.75 -2.32 30.21
CA VAL A 232 -19.21 -3.45 31.00
C VAL A 232 -17.86 -3.08 31.62
N ALA A 233 -17.00 -2.36 30.89
CA ALA A 233 -15.72 -1.88 31.39
C ALA A 233 -15.91 -0.85 32.52
N PHE A 234 -16.71 0.20 32.31
CA PHE A 234 -16.94 1.24 33.31
C PHE A 234 -17.59 0.71 34.58
N ASN A 235 -18.60 -0.16 34.49
CA ASN A 235 -19.24 -0.76 35.67
C ASN A 235 -18.27 -1.60 36.50
N ARG A 236 -17.33 -2.31 35.87
CA ARG A 236 -16.27 -3.05 36.58
C ARG A 236 -15.23 -2.12 37.22
N ILE A 237 -14.81 -1.08 36.50
CA ILE A 237 -13.81 -0.10 36.97
C ILE A 237 -14.36 0.74 38.12
N ALA A 238 -15.64 1.13 38.07
CA ALA A 238 -16.33 1.87 39.13
C ALA A 238 -16.33 1.12 40.48
N GLY A 239 -16.40 -0.22 40.46
CA GLY A 239 -16.35 -1.05 41.67
C GLY A 239 -14.95 -1.21 42.30
N VAL A 240 -13.88 -0.73 41.65
CA VAL A 240 -12.49 -0.89 42.09
C VAL A 240 -11.81 0.44 42.44
N LEU A 241 -12.35 1.57 41.95
CA LEU A 241 -11.79 2.90 42.20
C LEU A 241 -12.12 3.43 43.60
N SER A 242 -11.20 4.20 44.19
CA SER A 242 -11.45 4.92 45.44
C SER A 242 -12.45 6.06 45.25
N ASP A 243 -13.11 6.49 46.33
CA ASP A 243 -14.06 7.61 46.33
C ASP A 243 -13.47 8.92 45.77
N GLU A 244 -12.15 9.08 45.85
CA GLU A 244 -11.41 10.22 45.32
C GLU A 244 -11.21 10.10 43.81
N ALA A 245 -10.77 8.94 43.34
CA ALA A 245 -10.57 8.69 41.91
C ALA A 245 -11.90 8.63 41.13
N GLY A 246 -12.95 8.07 41.72
CA GLY A 246 -14.29 8.03 41.12
C GLY A 246 -14.93 9.40 40.91
N LYS A 247 -14.64 10.38 41.78
CA LYS A 247 -15.06 11.79 41.61
C LYS A 247 -14.35 12.48 40.46
N VAL A 248 -13.08 12.15 40.21
CA VAL A 248 -12.31 12.66 39.06
C VAL A 248 -12.80 12.00 37.75
N PHE A 249 -13.13 10.72 37.80
CA PHE A 249 -13.56 9.95 36.61
C PHE A 249 -14.95 10.33 36.09
N LYS A 250 -15.83 10.86 36.96
CA LYS A 250 -17.17 11.36 36.61
C LYS A 250 -18.05 10.39 35.80
N PHE A 251 -18.24 9.16 36.30
CA PHE A 251 -18.98 8.10 35.60
C PHE A 251 -20.30 8.52 34.94
N LYS A 252 -21.15 9.31 35.60
CA LYS A 252 -22.45 9.72 35.02
C LYS A 252 -22.34 10.64 33.80
N GLU A 253 -21.27 11.42 33.69
CA GLU A 253 -21.00 12.24 32.50
C GLU A 253 -20.38 11.36 31.40
N GLN A 254 -19.50 10.41 31.76
CA GLN A 254 -18.93 9.42 30.83
C GLN A 254 -20.02 8.51 30.23
N GLU A 255 -20.84 7.87 31.05
CA GLU A 255 -21.90 6.92 30.66
C GLU A 255 -22.87 7.57 29.66
N LYS A 256 -23.35 8.78 29.96
CA LYS A 256 -24.22 9.56 29.07
C LYS A 256 -23.56 9.92 27.73
N LEU A 257 -22.26 10.26 27.75
CA LEU A 257 -21.50 10.53 26.53
C LEU A 257 -21.41 9.28 25.64
N HIS A 258 -21.25 8.10 26.24
CA HIS A 258 -21.17 6.86 25.48
C HIS A 258 -22.53 6.44 24.89
N GLU A 259 -23.61 6.54 25.66
CA GLU A 259 -25.00 6.33 25.20
C GLU A 259 -25.39 7.24 24.03
N GLU A 260 -25.16 8.55 24.15
CA GLU A 260 -25.69 9.52 23.19
C GLU A 260 -24.78 9.72 21.96
N ILE A 261 -23.46 9.59 22.11
CA ILE A 261 -22.48 10.04 21.10
C ILE A 261 -21.58 8.92 20.59
N ILE A 262 -21.09 8.02 21.45
CA ILE A 262 -20.11 7.01 21.03
C ILE A 262 -20.79 5.85 20.32
N ASP A 263 -21.90 5.32 20.84
CA ASP A 263 -22.60 4.20 20.20
C ASP A 263 -23.19 4.61 18.84
N SER A 264 -23.74 5.82 18.75
CA SER A 264 -24.24 6.41 17.50
C SER A 264 -23.11 6.74 16.51
N GLY A 265 -21.96 7.20 17.00
CA GLY A 265 -20.76 7.44 16.19
C GLY A 265 -20.14 6.16 15.63
N LEU A 266 -20.02 5.11 16.46
CA LEU A 266 -19.54 3.79 16.03
C LEU A 266 -20.48 3.17 15.01
N ALA A 267 -21.79 3.14 15.29
CA ALA A 267 -22.79 2.64 14.35
C ALA A 267 -22.66 3.31 12.98
N LYS A 268 -22.41 4.63 12.93
CA LYS A 268 -22.22 5.37 11.68
C LYS A 268 -20.94 4.97 10.91
N ILE A 269 -19.83 4.66 11.60
CA ILE A 269 -18.59 4.21 10.94
C ILE A 269 -18.81 2.85 10.26
N TYR A 270 -19.38 1.89 10.99
CA TYR A 270 -19.64 0.55 10.46
C TYR A 270 -20.77 0.53 9.42
N GLN A 271 -21.76 1.45 9.52
CA GLN A 271 -22.70 1.71 8.44
C GLN A 271 -21.99 2.26 7.19
N GLY A 272 -21.05 3.20 7.35
CA GLY A 272 -20.24 3.70 6.23
C GLY A 272 -19.47 2.59 5.51
N HIS A 273 -19.00 1.54 6.20
CA HIS A 273 -18.43 0.37 5.54
C HIS A 273 -19.44 -0.42 4.70
N LEU A 274 -20.69 -0.56 5.17
CA LEU A 274 -21.79 -1.15 4.39
C LEU A 274 -22.15 -0.29 3.18
N ASP A 275 -22.14 1.04 3.33
CA ASP A 275 -22.41 1.99 2.26
C ASP A 275 -21.31 1.92 1.18
N VAL A 276 -20.02 1.81 1.57
CA VAL A 276 -18.91 1.55 0.63
C VAL A 276 -19.11 0.21 -0.09
N ALA A 277 -19.50 -0.85 0.61
CA ALA A 277 -19.77 -2.15 -0.01
C ALA A 277 -20.95 -2.11 -0.98
N GLN A 278 -21.95 -1.26 -0.74
CA GLN A 278 -23.07 -0.99 -1.65
C GLN A 278 -22.60 -0.26 -2.91
N SER A 279 -21.76 0.79 -2.80
CA SER A 279 -21.19 1.47 -3.96
C SER A 279 -20.36 0.53 -4.86
N ILE A 280 -19.53 -0.33 -4.24
CA ILE A 280 -18.76 -1.35 -4.98
C ILE A 280 -19.72 -2.37 -5.63
N ALA A 281 -20.80 -2.77 -4.94
CA ALA A 281 -21.79 -3.68 -5.52
C ALA A 281 -22.47 -3.08 -6.77
N GLU A 282 -22.75 -1.78 -6.76
CA GLU A 282 -23.33 -1.05 -7.90
C GLU A 282 -22.37 -0.95 -9.09
N GLU A 283 -21.09 -0.64 -8.85
CA GLU A 283 -20.01 -0.63 -9.85
C GLU A 283 -19.91 -1.98 -10.60
N TYR A 284 -19.91 -3.08 -9.82
CA TYR A 284 -19.82 -4.45 -10.34
C TYR A 284 -21.18 -5.07 -10.73
N LYS A 285 -22.28 -4.34 -10.57
CA LYS A 285 -23.67 -4.74 -10.89
C LYS A 285 -24.11 -6.04 -10.19
N VAL A 286 -23.74 -6.17 -8.91
CA VAL A 286 -24.15 -7.27 -8.03
C VAL A 286 -25.23 -6.78 -7.07
N GLU A 287 -26.33 -7.52 -6.95
CA GLU A 287 -27.34 -7.23 -5.92
C GLU A 287 -26.86 -7.75 -4.56
N ILE A 288 -26.81 -6.88 -3.56
CA ILE A 288 -26.45 -7.22 -2.18
C ILE A 288 -27.55 -6.82 -1.18
N GLU A 289 -27.57 -7.50 -0.04
CA GLU A 289 -28.37 -7.12 1.13
C GLU A 289 -27.44 -6.76 2.29
N THR A 290 -27.46 -5.51 2.74
CA THR A 290 -26.61 -5.02 3.84
C THR A 290 -27.31 -5.18 5.20
N THR A 291 -26.56 -5.50 6.27
CA THR A 291 -27.10 -5.52 7.63
C THR A 291 -26.05 -5.10 8.66
N LEU A 292 -26.35 -4.05 9.42
CA LEU A 292 -25.56 -3.64 10.59
C LEU A 292 -25.97 -4.48 11.81
N LEU A 293 -24.98 -5.01 12.54
CA LEU A 293 -25.17 -5.91 13.69
C LEU A 293 -24.62 -5.27 14.98
N ASP A 294 -25.37 -5.43 16.07
CA ASP A 294 -25.00 -4.99 17.40
C ASP A 294 -24.32 -6.09 18.24
N GLY A 295 -23.30 -5.68 18.97
CA GLY A 295 -22.54 -6.49 19.92
C GLY A 295 -21.17 -6.93 19.40
N LYS A 296 -20.46 -7.69 20.23
CA LYS A 296 -19.08 -8.11 19.96
C LYS A 296 -18.99 -8.89 18.65
N ALA A 297 -18.10 -8.44 17.75
CA ALA A 297 -18.11 -8.83 16.34
C ALA A 297 -18.27 -10.35 16.06
N HIS A 298 -17.48 -11.23 16.68
CA HIS A 298 -17.63 -12.67 16.47
C HIS A 298 -18.99 -13.21 16.93
N ASP A 299 -19.48 -12.79 18.09
CA ASP A 299 -20.75 -13.25 18.69
C ASP A 299 -21.95 -12.72 17.89
N ALA A 300 -21.90 -11.47 17.42
CA ALA A 300 -22.89 -10.91 16.51
C ALA A 300 -22.92 -11.65 15.15
N VAL A 301 -21.76 -11.93 14.55
CA VAL A 301 -21.64 -12.70 13.30
C VAL A 301 -22.10 -14.14 13.50
N GLU A 302 -21.73 -14.81 14.59
CA GLU A 302 -22.15 -16.17 14.94
C GLU A 302 -23.68 -16.26 15.08
N ARG A 303 -24.32 -15.31 15.79
CA ARG A 303 -25.79 -15.20 15.87
C ARG A 303 -26.43 -15.01 14.50
N PHE A 304 -25.87 -14.16 13.65
CA PHE A 304 -26.40 -13.93 12.30
C PHE A 304 -26.30 -15.20 11.45
N VAL A 305 -25.13 -15.85 11.44
CA VAL A 305 -24.85 -17.07 10.67
C VAL A 305 -25.72 -18.24 11.13
N ALA A 306 -25.98 -18.40 12.43
CA ALA A 306 -26.87 -19.43 12.96
C ALA A 306 -28.33 -19.30 12.45
N ASN A 307 -28.78 -18.07 12.22
CA ASN A 307 -30.12 -17.76 11.70
C ASN A 307 -30.18 -17.80 10.16
N ALA A 308 -29.25 -17.14 9.48
CA ALA A 308 -29.19 -17.04 8.02
C ALA A 308 -28.74 -18.33 7.33
N LYS A 309 -28.01 -19.20 8.05
CA LYS A 309 -27.47 -20.50 7.61
C LYS A 309 -26.79 -20.46 6.23
N PRO A 310 -25.89 -19.48 5.97
CA PRO A 310 -25.22 -19.36 4.68
C PRO A 310 -24.50 -20.64 4.27
N SER A 311 -24.34 -20.81 2.97
CA SER A 311 -23.49 -21.86 2.40
C SER A 311 -22.00 -21.56 2.63
N LEU A 312 -21.62 -20.29 2.49
CA LEU A 312 -20.27 -19.77 2.64
C LEU A 312 -20.28 -18.47 3.45
N LEU A 313 -19.39 -18.36 4.43
CA LEU A 313 -19.06 -17.13 5.13
C LEU A 313 -17.67 -16.66 4.69
N VAL A 314 -17.55 -15.42 4.22
CA VAL A 314 -16.29 -14.79 3.80
C VAL A 314 -15.90 -13.73 4.83
N ILE A 315 -14.68 -13.80 5.36
CA ILE A 315 -14.13 -12.83 6.33
C ILE A 315 -12.67 -12.53 6.02
N GLY A 316 -12.19 -11.34 6.39
CA GLY A 316 -10.76 -11.06 6.42
C GLY A 316 -10.03 -11.94 7.44
N LYS A 317 -8.87 -12.51 7.07
CA LYS A 317 -8.00 -13.24 8.02
C LYS A 317 -7.47 -12.32 9.13
N LEU A 318 -7.15 -11.09 8.76
CA LEU A 318 -6.79 -9.96 9.62
C LEU A 318 -7.77 -8.82 9.37
N GLY A 319 -8.08 -8.05 10.41
CA GLY A 319 -8.98 -6.90 10.36
C GLY A 319 -8.25 -5.55 10.43
N ILE A 320 -9.03 -4.46 10.51
CA ILE A 320 -8.54 -3.07 10.38
C ILE A 320 -7.57 -2.63 11.48
N HIS A 321 -7.61 -3.28 12.65
CA HIS A 321 -6.72 -3.03 13.79
C HIS A 321 -5.64 -4.11 13.97
N ALA A 322 -5.28 -4.85 12.93
CA ALA A 322 -4.28 -5.91 13.03
C ALA A 322 -2.84 -5.35 13.10
N ASP A 323 -2.08 -5.78 14.10
CA ASP A 323 -0.64 -5.53 14.17
C ASP A 323 0.11 -6.23 13.00
N PRO A 324 1.22 -5.68 12.49
CA PRO A 324 1.97 -6.26 11.38
C PRO A 324 2.49 -7.69 11.62
N GLU A 325 2.69 -8.09 12.88
CA GLU A 325 3.17 -9.42 13.27
C GLU A 325 2.06 -10.44 13.57
N LEU A 326 0.78 -10.04 13.50
CA LEU A 326 -0.35 -10.88 13.89
C LEU A 326 -0.63 -11.99 12.86
N ASP A 327 -0.77 -13.24 13.32
CA ASP A 327 -0.98 -14.40 12.45
C ASP A 327 -2.44 -14.53 11.97
N ILE A 328 -3.41 -14.36 12.87
CA ILE A 328 -4.85 -14.34 12.61
C ILE A 328 -5.57 -13.36 13.55
N GLY A 329 -6.64 -12.72 13.08
CA GLY A 329 -7.50 -11.88 13.91
C GLY A 329 -8.27 -12.71 14.93
N GLY A 330 -8.37 -12.23 16.18
CA GLY A 330 -9.08 -12.95 17.25
C GLY A 330 -10.57 -13.20 16.94
N ASN A 331 -11.23 -12.27 16.24
CA ASN A 331 -12.60 -12.51 15.76
C ASN A 331 -12.63 -13.59 14.66
N SER A 332 -11.71 -13.53 13.70
CA SER A 332 -11.63 -14.50 12.59
C SER A 332 -11.34 -15.92 13.09
N GLU A 333 -10.50 -16.09 14.12
CA GLU A 333 -10.29 -17.37 14.78
C GLU A 333 -11.55 -17.88 15.50
N GLN A 334 -12.21 -17.02 16.29
CA GLN A 334 -13.38 -17.41 17.07
C GLN A 334 -14.55 -17.81 16.15
N ILE A 335 -14.82 -17.00 15.11
CA ILE A 335 -15.77 -17.32 14.04
C ILE A 335 -15.41 -18.67 13.40
N LEU A 336 -14.16 -18.87 12.98
CA LEU A 336 -13.71 -20.12 12.34
C LEU A 336 -13.96 -21.36 13.23
N ARG A 337 -13.81 -21.25 14.55
CA ARG A 337 -14.08 -22.35 15.49
C ARG A 337 -15.58 -22.61 15.65
N ASN A 338 -16.38 -21.56 15.72
CA ASN A 338 -17.77 -21.62 16.20
C ASN A 338 -18.84 -21.78 15.11
N VAL A 339 -18.67 -21.16 13.93
CA VAL A 339 -19.71 -21.25 12.87
C VAL A 339 -19.74 -22.63 12.22
N GLU A 340 -20.91 -23.12 11.83
CA GLU A 340 -21.04 -24.44 11.22
C GLU A 340 -20.79 -24.44 9.71
N CYS A 341 -21.05 -23.34 9.00
CA CYS A 341 -20.92 -23.23 7.54
C CYS A 341 -19.46 -23.24 7.05
N ALA A 342 -19.25 -23.39 5.74
CA ALA A 342 -17.92 -23.20 5.15
C ALA A 342 -17.42 -21.76 5.37
N VAL A 343 -16.11 -21.60 5.52
CA VAL A 343 -15.47 -20.31 5.79
C VAL A 343 -14.36 -20.05 4.77
N LEU A 344 -14.40 -18.90 4.11
CA LEU A 344 -13.30 -18.36 3.30
C LEU A 344 -12.58 -17.28 4.12
N LEU A 345 -11.34 -17.56 4.50
CA LEU A 345 -10.44 -16.55 5.07
C LEU A 345 -9.74 -15.82 3.92
N SER A 346 -10.12 -14.56 3.71
CA SER A 346 -9.55 -13.67 2.70
C SER A 346 -8.18 -13.14 3.12
N GLN A 347 -7.23 -13.26 2.20
CA GLN A 347 -5.90 -12.66 2.19
C GLN A 347 -5.76 -11.63 1.07
N LYS A 348 -6.53 -11.76 -0.03
CA LYS A 348 -6.67 -10.73 -1.07
C LYS A 348 -7.02 -9.38 -0.45
N THR A 349 -6.40 -8.32 -0.97
CA THR A 349 -6.60 -6.94 -0.53
C THR A 349 -7.22 -6.11 -1.64
N TYR A 350 -8.25 -5.33 -1.32
CA TYR A 350 -8.78 -4.28 -2.19
C TYR A 350 -8.93 -3.00 -1.38
N ARG A 351 -8.55 -1.86 -1.98
CA ARG A 351 -8.76 -0.53 -1.41
C ARG A 351 -9.81 0.18 -2.27
N PRO A 352 -11.01 0.44 -1.73
CA PRO A 352 -11.98 1.28 -2.40
C PRO A 352 -11.40 2.68 -2.63
N GLU A 353 -11.90 3.38 -3.65
CA GLU A 353 -11.42 4.73 -3.93
C GLU A 353 -11.63 5.65 -2.71
N ILE A 354 -10.63 6.53 -2.47
CA ILE A 354 -10.61 7.44 -1.31
C ILE A 354 -11.89 8.29 -1.25
N ASP A 355 -12.44 8.64 -2.42
CA ASP A 355 -13.64 9.45 -2.57
C ASP A 355 -14.88 8.73 -2.04
N VAL A 356 -15.09 7.46 -2.45
CA VAL A 356 -16.21 6.62 -1.99
C VAL A 356 -16.14 6.37 -0.47
N VAL A 357 -14.93 6.15 0.06
CA VAL A 357 -14.73 5.99 1.52
C VAL A 357 -14.97 7.31 2.25
N ALA A 358 -14.49 8.44 1.72
CA ALA A 358 -14.61 9.72 2.38
C ALA A 358 -16.06 10.24 2.37
N GLU A 359 -16.81 10.10 1.28
CA GLU A 359 -18.22 10.52 1.22
C GLU A 359 -19.12 9.74 2.20
N SER A 360 -18.88 8.43 2.35
CA SER A 360 -19.65 7.56 3.25
C SER A 360 -19.28 7.72 4.72
N THR A 361 -17.98 7.84 5.04
CA THR A 361 -17.49 7.86 6.43
C THR A 361 -17.32 9.25 7.04
N THR A 362 -17.19 10.30 6.22
CA THR A 362 -16.87 11.66 6.71
C THR A 362 -18.13 12.50 6.91
N SER A 363 -18.17 13.23 8.02
CA SER A 363 -19.24 14.20 8.30
C SER A 363 -18.72 15.63 8.36
N TRP A 364 -19.55 16.60 8.01
CA TRP A 364 -19.19 18.02 8.02
C TRP A 364 -19.82 18.72 9.23
N THR A 365 -19.11 19.65 9.87
CA THR A 365 -19.76 20.52 10.86
C THR A 365 -20.62 21.59 10.18
N ASN A 366 -21.58 22.16 10.91
CA ASN A 366 -22.46 23.21 10.38
C ASN A 366 -21.69 24.45 9.90
N GLU A 367 -20.54 24.72 10.53
CA GLU A 367 -19.62 25.81 10.19
C GLU A 367 -18.89 25.50 8.87
N ALA A 368 -18.41 24.26 8.73
CA ALA A 368 -17.77 23.78 7.51
C ALA A 368 -18.75 23.80 6.32
N GLU A 369 -20.00 23.33 6.46
CA GLU A 369 -21.02 23.40 5.41
C GLU A 369 -21.35 24.85 5.02
N LYS A 370 -21.57 25.74 5.99
CA LYS A 370 -21.78 27.18 5.74
C LYS A 370 -20.61 27.86 5.03
N ARG A 371 -19.40 27.34 5.20
CA ARG A 371 -18.21 27.81 4.47
C ARG A 371 -18.20 27.23 3.05
N MET A 372 -18.55 25.96 2.90
CA MET A 372 -18.70 25.29 1.61
C MET A 372 -19.80 25.91 0.74
N ASP A 373 -20.86 26.46 1.35
CA ASP A 373 -21.91 27.23 0.67
C ASP A 373 -21.45 28.56 0.06
N LYS A 374 -20.32 29.12 0.53
CA LYS A 374 -19.71 30.33 -0.06
C LYS A 374 -18.88 30.02 -1.31
N VAL A 375 -18.54 28.76 -1.55
CA VAL A 375 -17.73 28.34 -2.70
C VAL A 375 -18.63 28.28 -3.94
N PRO A 376 -18.23 28.88 -5.09
CA PRO A 376 -19.04 28.89 -6.30
C PRO A 376 -19.44 27.49 -6.77
N SER A 377 -20.69 27.36 -7.23
CA SER A 377 -21.29 26.06 -7.57
C SER A 377 -20.50 25.23 -8.59
N PHE A 378 -19.81 25.87 -9.54
CA PHE A 378 -19.03 25.19 -10.57
C PHE A 378 -17.73 24.55 -10.06
N VAL A 379 -17.20 24.96 -8.90
CA VAL A 379 -16.04 24.33 -8.22
C VAL A 379 -16.41 23.62 -6.91
N LYS A 380 -17.63 23.81 -6.39
CA LYS A 380 -18.05 23.30 -5.08
C LYS A 380 -17.84 21.79 -4.91
N ASN A 381 -18.16 20.98 -5.92
CA ASN A 381 -17.97 19.52 -5.87
C ASN A 381 -16.48 19.14 -5.86
N MET A 382 -15.67 19.74 -6.74
CA MET A 382 -14.23 19.53 -6.81
C MET A 382 -13.54 19.91 -5.49
N ALA A 383 -13.91 21.07 -4.91
CA ALA A 383 -13.39 21.52 -3.63
C ALA A 383 -13.83 20.59 -2.48
N ARG A 384 -15.09 20.18 -2.44
CA ARG A 384 -15.60 19.22 -1.43
C ARG A 384 -14.82 17.91 -1.48
N MET A 385 -14.56 17.38 -2.68
CA MET A 385 -13.81 16.13 -2.84
C MET A 385 -12.33 16.28 -2.46
N ALA A 386 -11.68 17.40 -2.82
CA ALA A 386 -10.30 17.63 -2.45
C ALA A 386 -10.11 17.79 -0.92
N ILE A 387 -11.08 18.41 -0.22
CA ILE A 387 -11.12 18.49 1.25
C ILE A 387 -11.39 17.11 1.88
N LEU A 388 -12.27 16.31 1.28
CA LEU A 388 -12.56 14.92 1.69
C LEU A 388 -11.30 14.04 1.61
N ARG A 389 -10.57 14.06 0.50
CA ARG A 389 -9.26 13.38 0.36
C ARG A 389 -8.27 13.84 1.41
N TYR A 390 -8.09 15.16 1.57
CA TYR A 390 -7.18 15.75 2.56
C TYR A 390 -7.49 15.29 4.00
N ALA A 391 -8.78 15.24 4.34
CA ALA A 391 -9.26 14.79 5.65
C ALA A 391 -8.98 13.29 5.85
N GLN A 392 -9.29 12.46 4.86
CA GLN A 392 -9.11 11.01 4.93
C GLN A 392 -7.63 10.60 5.02
N GLU A 393 -6.74 11.26 4.26
CA GLU A 393 -5.28 11.06 4.34
C GLU A 393 -4.70 11.35 5.74
N ARG A 394 -5.38 12.18 6.53
CA ARG A 394 -5.02 12.55 7.90
C ARG A 394 -5.85 11.86 8.99
N GLY A 395 -6.75 10.95 8.60
CA GLY A 395 -7.62 10.21 9.53
C GLY A 395 -8.71 11.07 10.18
N HIS A 396 -9.15 12.16 9.54
CA HIS A 396 -10.22 13.02 10.03
C HIS A 396 -11.59 12.57 9.51
N THR A 397 -12.41 11.97 10.37
CA THR A 397 -13.81 11.58 10.08
C THR A 397 -14.83 12.73 10.23
N VAL A 398 -14.38 13.90 10.71
CA VAL A 398 -15.20 15.12 10.82
C VAL A 398 -14.45 16.28 10.18
N ILE A 399 -14.98 16.80 9.07
CA ILE A 399 -14.51 18.03 8.43
C ILE A 399 -15.04 19.23 9.22
N THR A 400 -14.10 19.87 9.92
CA THR A 400 -14.30 21.13 10.64
C THR A 400 -13.91 22.31 9.76
N GLU A 401 -14.36 23.52 10.11
CA GLU A 401 -13.96 24.75 9.40
C GLU A 401 -12.43 24.92 9.29
N ARG A 402 -11.67 24.56 10.34
CA ARG A 402 -10.19 24.56 10.31
C ARG A 402 -9.63 23.59 9.28
N ILE A 403 -10.21 22.41 9.12
CA ILE A 403 -9.77 21.42 8.11
C ILE A 403 -10.07 21.94 6.69
N VAL A 404 -11.21 22.61 6.49
CA VAL A 404 -11.51 23.30 5.22
C VAL A 404 -10.46 24.37 4.94
N GLU A 405 -10.07 25.18 5.93
CA GLU A 405 -9.02 26.20 5.79
C GLU A 405 -7.66 25.60 5.44
N GLU A 406 -7.19 24.61 6.20
CA GLU A 406 -5.89 23.96 5.99
C GLU A 406 -5.82 23.24 4.64
N ALA A 407 -6.87 22.51 4.26
CA ALA A 407 -6.97 21.88 2.96
C ALA A 407 -6.93 22.92 1.83
N THR A 408 -7.72 23.99 1.94
CA THR A 408 -7.76 25.06 0.92
C THR A 408 -6.39 25.73 0.78
N ALA A 409 -5.74 26.07 1.90
CA ALA A 409 -4.43 26.73 1.91
C ALA A 409 -3.31 25.84 1.33
N GLN A 410 -3.38 24.51 1.50
CA GLN A 410 -2.39 23.60 0.92
C GLN A 410 -2.67 23.27 -0.55
N LEU A 411 -3.94 23.22 -0.98
CA LEU A 411 -4.35 22.92 -2.35
C LEU A 411 -4.26 24.15 -3.28
N MET A 412 -4.34 25.36 -2.74
CA MET A 412 -4.28 26.63 -3.47
C MET A 412 -2.99 27.40 -3.11
N PRO A 413 -1.85 27.12 -3.76
CA PRO A 413 -0.67 27.99 -3.62
C PRO A 413 -1.01 29.38 -4.21
N GLY A 414 -0.55 30.47 -3.59
CA GLY A 414 -1.14 31.83 -3.76
C GLY A 414 -1.26 32.42 -5.17
N HIS A 415 -0.64 31.84 -6.19
CA HIS A 415 -0.88 32.18 -7.61
C HIS A 415 -2.21 31.62 -8.15
N ALA A 416 -2.74 30.56 -7.54
CA ALA A 416 -4.08 30.03 -7.79
C ALA A 416 -5.18 30.89 -7.13
N GLU A 417 -4.89 31.59 -6.02
CA GLU A 417 -5.83 32.54 -5.41
C GLU A 417 -6.09 33.74 -6.32
N GLU A 418 -5.08 34.31 -6.97
CA GLU A 418 -5.28 35.39 -7.96
C GLU A 418 -6.11 34.92 -9.16
N ALA A 419 -5.73 33.79 -9.78
CA ALA A 419 -6.46 33.27 -10.95
C ALA A 419 -7.91 32.84 -10.62
N MET A 420 -8.15 32.23 -9.45
CA MET A 420 -9.51 31.92 -9.00
C MET A 420 -10.28 33.19 -8.62
N GLY A 421 -9.59 34.19 -8.06
CA GLY A 421 -10.14 35.51 -7.75
C GLY A 421 -10.59 36.28 -9.00
N GLU A 422 -9.86 36.19 -10.11
CA GLU A 422 -10.29 36.72 -11.41
C GLU A 422 -11.56 36.02 -11.92
N ILE A 423 -11.62 34.68 -11.83
CA ILE A 423 -12.79 33.90 -12.27
C ILE A 423 -14.03 34.18 -11.38
N VAL A 424 -13.84 34.28 -10.06
CA VAL A 424 -14.89 34.66 -9.10
C VAL A 424 -15.33 36.10 -9.35
N GLY A 425 -14.40 37.03 -9.58
CA GLY A 425 -14.69 38.41 -9.95
C GLY A 425 -15.55 38.51 -11.21
N ALA A 426 -15.21 37.76 -12.27
CA ALA A 426 -16.01 37.68 -13.50
C ALA A 426 -17.41 37.06 -13.27
N TYR A 427 -17.53 36.10 -12.33
CA TYR A 427 -18.82 35.50 -11.98
C TYR A 427 -19.71 36.44 -11.17
N GLU A 428 -19.15 37.14 -10.17
CA GLU A 428 -19.86 38.11 -9.32
C GLU A 428 -20.22 39.39 -10.08
N ALA A 429 -19.34 39.86 -10.97
CA ALA A 429 -19.64 40.94 -11.92
C ALA A 429 -20.74 40.57 -12.94
N GLY A 430 -21.10 39.29 -13.03
CA GLY A 430 -22.14 38.79 -13.92
C GLY A 430 -21.68 38.61 -15.37
N GLU A 431 -20.38 38.69 -15.66
CA GLU A 431 -19.82 38.49 -17.00
C GLU A 431 -19.96 37.03 -17.47
N LEU A 432 -20.09 36.10 -16.51
CA LEU A 432 -20.43 34.69 -16.74
C LEU A 432 -21.95 34.38 -16.66
N LYS A 433 -22.83 35.37 -16.50
CA LYS A 433 -24.30 35.18 -16.60
C LYS A 433 -24.74 35.23 -18.07
N HIS A 434 -24.54 34.12 -18.76
CA HIS A 434 -25.03 33.94 -20.13
C HIS A 434 -26.55 34.00 -20.19
N THR A 435 -27.09 34.83 -21.09
CA THR A 435 -28.50 34.81 -21.49
C THR A 435 -28.60 34.19 -22.89
N PRO A 436 -29.66 33.41 -23.20
CA PRO A 436 -29.78 32.75 -24.50
C PRO A 436 -29.71 33.68 -25.72
N GLU A 437 -30.01 34.98 -25.52
CA GLU A 437 -30.02 36.01 -26.55
C GLU A 437 -28.63 36.60 -26.85
N SER A 438 -27.67 36.54 -25.90
CA SER A 438 -26.29 36.97 -26.16
C SER A 438 -25.50 35.90 -26.91
N ASP A 439 -25.69 34.63 -26.56
CA ASP A 439 -25.06 33.49 -27.25
C ASP A 439 -25.55 33.38 -28.72
N ALA A 440 -26.85 33.60 -28.97
CA ALA A 440 -27.43 33.57 -30.32
C ALA A 440 -26.79 34.56 -31.31
N LYS A 441 -26.28 35.70 -30.84
CA LYS A 441 -25.54 36.67 -31.67
C LYS A 441 -24.09 36.27 -31.93
N ARG A 442 -23.48 35.47 -31.06
CA ARG A 442 -22.06 35.06 -31.17
C ARG A 442 -21.87 33.82 -32.04
N VAL A 443 -22.83 32.89 -32.00
CA VAL A 443 -22.81 31.60 -32.73
C VAL A 443 -22.78 31.75 -34.26
N THR A 444 -23.15 32.90 -34.82
CA THR A 444 -23.27 33.08 -36.29
C THR A 444 -22.04 33.66 -37.00
N ALA A 445 -20.99 34.07 -36.28
CA ALA A 445 -19.87 34.83 -36.86
C ALA A 445 -18.50 34.10 -36.92
N GLU A 446 -18.22 33.11 -36.07
CA GLU A 446 -16.84 32.61 -35.84
C GLU A 446 -16.64 31.08 -36.03
N ILE A 447 -17.54 30.40 -36.76
CA ILE A 447 -17.35 28.99 -37.13
C ILE A 447 -16.36 28.87 -38.29
N VAL A 448 -15.13 28.44 -37.98
CA VAL A 448 -14.15 28.02 -38.99
C VAL A 448 -14.62 26.68 -39.57
N ARG A 449 -14.90 26.64 -40.87
CA ARG A 449 -15.31 25.43 -41.57
C ARG A 449 -14.09 24.66 -42.07
N TRP A 450 -14.25 23.37 -42.35
CA TRP A 450 -13.22 22.55 -42.98
C TRP A 450 -13.57 22.27 -44.44
N ASP A 451 -12.56 22.30 -45.30
CA ASP A 451 -12.64 21.84 -46.68
C ASP A 451 -12.59 20.30 -46.75
N GLU A 452 -13.29 19.69 -47.70
CA GLU A 452 -13.47 18.22 -47.73
C GLU A 452 -12.15 17.46 -47.79
N ASP A 453 -11.19 17.95 -48.57
CA ASP A 453 -9.90 17.27 -48.74
C ASP A 453 -9.00 17.47 -47.51
N ALA A 454 -9.12 18.59 -46.80
CA ALA A 454 -8.47 18.79 -45.51
C ALA A 454 -9.05 17.84 -44.43
N THR A 455 -10.38 17.63 -44.43
CA THR A 455 -11.03 16.66 -43.54
C THR A 455 -10.62 15.22 -43.86
N LYS A 456 -10.54 14.84 -45.16
CA LYS A 456 -10.05 13.51 -45.58
C LYS A 456 -8.62 13.26 -45.10
N LEU A 457 -7.72 14.24 -45.24
CA LEU A 457 -6.34 14.12 -44.75
C LEU A 457 -6.30 13.98 -43.22
N LEU A 458 -7.06 14.79 -42.49
CA LEU A 458 -7.16 14.70 -41.03
C LEU A 458 -7.68 13.32 -40.56
N MET A 459 -8.70 12.78 -41.22
CA MET A 459 -9.26 11.47 -40.88
C MET A 459 -8.36 10.29 -41.27
N SER A 460 -7.37 10.48 -42.16
CA SER A 460 -6.37 9.46 -42.49
C SER A 460 -5.40 9.16 -41.33
N VAL A 461 -5.18 10.13 -40.43
CA VAL A 461 -4.35 9.99 -39.24
C VAL A 461 -5.05 9.07 -38.23
N LYS A 462 -4.50 7.88 -37.96
CA LYS A 462 -5.16 6.85 -37.13
C LYS A 462 -5.18 7.18 -35.63
N ASP A 463 -4.18 7.88 -35.12
CA ASP A 463 -4.07 8.28 -33.71
C ASP A 463 -5.04 9.43 -33.38
N LEU A 464 -5.90 9.24 -32.38
CA LEU A 464 -6.93 10.20 -31.98
C LEU A 464 -6.35 11.47 -31.33
N SER A 465 -5.32 11.33 -30.51
CA SER A 465 -4.66 12.46 -29.84
C SER A 465 -3.86 13.30 -30.82
N LEU A 466 -3.17 12.65 -31.76
CA LEU A 466 -2.45 13.34 -32.84
C LEU A 466 -3.44 14.06 -33.77
N ARG A 467 -4.55 13.40 -34.14
CA ARG A 467 -5.62 13.99 -34.95
C ARG A 467 -6.23 15.24 -34.28
N GLY A 468 -6.55 15.18 -32.99
CA GLY A 468 -7.06 16.34 -32.24
C GLY A 468 -6.08 17.52 -32.26
N ASN A 469 -4.79 17.25 -32.04
CA ASN A 469 -3.74 18.26 -32.08
C ASN A 469 -3.55 18.89 -33.48
N LEU A 470 -3.60 18.08 -34.54
CA LEU A 470 -3.51 18.56 -35.92
C LEU A 470 -4.70 19.45 -36.29
N SER A 471 -5.91 19.09 -35.85
CA SER A 471 -7.13 19.90 -36.06
C SER A 471 -6.97 21.30 -35.47
N MET A 472 -6.60 21.38 -34.18
CA MET A 472 -6.43 22.66 -33.49
C MET A 472 -5.32 23.54 -34.09
N ARG A 473 -4.23 22.94 -34.58
CA ARG A 473 -3.13 23.66 -35.24
C ARG A 473 -3.53 24.21 -36.61
N ALA A 474 -4.24 23.43 -37.42
CA ALA A 474 -4.73 23.86 -38.73
C ALA A 474 -5.79 24.98 -38.60
N GLU A 475 -6.71 24.89 -37.63
CA GLU A 475 -7.67 25.95 -37.32
C GLU A 475 -7.00 27.22 -36.80
N LYS A 476 -6.02 27.10 -35.90
CA LYS A 476 -5.26 28.25 -35.40
C LYS A 476 -4.49 28.95 -36.53
N ARG A 477 -3.95 28.20 -37.49
CA ARG A 477 -3.29 28.75 -38.68
C ARG A 477 -4.29 29.44 -39.61
N ALA A 478 -5.42 28.81 -39.92
CA ALA A 478 -6.48 29.41 -40.72
C ALA A 478 -6.96 30.75 -40.12
N ARG A 479 -7.19 30.80 -38.81
CA ARG A 479 -7.52 32.04 -38.07
C ARG A 479 -6.41 33.09 -38.15
N GLY A 480 -5.14 32.68 -38.02
CA GLY A 480 -3.98 33.58 -38.16
C GLY A 480 -3.87 34.22 -39.55
N GLU A 481 -4.21 33.45 -40.59
CA GLU A 481 -4.28 33.90 -42.00
C GLU A 481 -5.64 34.57 -42.34
N LYS A 482 -6.50 34.80 -41.33
CA LYS A 482 -7.86 35.38 -41.42
C LYS A 482 -8.83 34.62 -42.36
N SER A 483 -8.60 33.32 -42.53
CA SER A 483 -9.49 32.42 -43.25
C SER A 483 -10.50 31.75 -42.30
N ASN A 484 -11.78 31.78 -42.70
CA ASN A 484 -12.85 31.02 -42.05
C ASN A 484 -13.02 29.60 -42.64
N LEU A 485 -12.07 29.14 -43.47
CA LEU A 485 -12.02 27.79 -44.05
C LEU A 485 -10.62 27.18 -43.86
N VAL A 486 -10.55 25.99 -43.26
CA VAL A 486 -9.35 25.16 -43.18
C VAL A 486 -9.19 24.40 -44.49
N THR A 487 -8.21 24.79 -45.31
CA THR A 487 -7.87 24.15 -46.58
C THR A 487 -6.74 23.14 -46.40
N LEU A 488 -6.51 22.28 -47.40
CA LEU A 488 -5.47 21.25 -47.35
C LEU A 488 -4.06 21.81 -47.08
N ALA A 489 -3.78 23.05 -47.51
CA ALA A 489 -2.52 23.75 -47.26
C ALA A 489 -2.30 24.15 -45.77
N HIS A 490 -3.37 24.34 -45.00
CA HIS A 490 -3.26 24.67 -43.57
C HIS A 490 -2.90 23.45 -42.72
N ILE A 491 -3.17 22.23 -43.23
CA ILE A 491 -2.92 20.96 -42.53
C ILE A 491 -1.69 20.21 -43.07
N SER A 492 -1.40 20.25 -44.37
CA SER A 492 -0.27 19.50 -44.98
C SER A 492 1.08 19.81 -44.33
N TYR A 493 1.32 21.08 -43.99
CA TYR A 493 2.53 21.53 -43.26
C TYR A 493 2.78 20.79 -41.93
N PHE A 494 1.74 20.22 -41.32
CA PHE A 494 1.83 19.47 -40.07
C PHE A 494 1.72 17.95 -40.26
N VAL A 495 1.33 17.47 -41.45
CA VAL A 495 1.17 16.04 -41.78
C VAL A 495 2.43 15.46 -42.41
N ASP A 496 3.20 16.25 -43.17
CA ASP A 496 4.52 15.83 -43.70
C ASP A 496 5.65 15.83 -42.64
N SER A 497 5.29 15.89 -41.35
CA SER A 497 6.24 15.70 -40.25
C SER A 497 6.26 14.24 -39.84
N ASN A 498 7.28 13.49 -40.28
CA ASN A 498 7.62 12.13 -39.78
C ASN A 498 8.08 12.15 -38.31
N TRP A 499 7.53 13.01 -37.46
CA TRP A 499 7.94 13.23 -36.08
C TRP A 499 6.89 12.67 -35.12
N SER A 500 7.32 11.78 -34.23
CA SER A 500 6.46 11.32 -33.14
C SER A 500 6.06 12.46 -32.20
N ALA A 501 4.90 12.35 -31.54
CA ALA A 501 4.41 13.36 -30.60
C ALA A 501 5.41 13.61 -29.44
N ALA A 502 6.09 12.56 -28.98
CA ALA A 502 7.13 12.65 -27.95
C ALA A 502 8.37 13.41 -28.42
N ALA A 503 8.84 13.18 -29.66
CA ALA A 503 9.95 13.93 -30.25
C ALA A 503 9.63 15.44 -30.40
N LEU A 504 8.40 15.78 -30.79
CA LEU A 504 7.94 17.16 -30.86
C LEU A 504 7.86 17.83 -29.48
N ALA A 505 7.40 17.12 -28.45
CA ALA A 505 7.40 17.61 -27.07
C ALA A 505 8.83 17.87 -26.56
N ARG A 506 9.78 16.98 -26.90
CA ARG A 506 11.20 17.12 -26.55
C ARG A 506 11.86 18.32 -27.24
N LEU A 507 11.53 18.59 -28.50
CA LEU A 507 11.98 19.77 -29.24
C LEU A 507 11.37 21.06 -28.70
N ALA A 508 10.12 21.04 -28.23
CA ALA A 508 9.46 22.20 -27.62
C ALA A 508 10.11 22.66 -26.30
N GLN A 509 10.87 21.80 -25.62
CA GLN A 509 11.69 22.20 -24.46
C GLN A 509 12.95 22.99 -24.83
N VAL A 510 13.36 23.02 -26.11
CA VAL A 510 14.45 23.89 -26.57
C VAL A 510 13.93 25.34 -26.66
N PRO A 511 14.67 26.35 -26.16
CA PRO A 511 14.27 27.76 -26.21
C PRO A 511 13.95 28.26 -27.63
N GLU A 512 12.95 29.14 -27.74
CA GLU A 512 12.43 29.62 -29.03
C GLU A 512 13.41 30.48 -29.83
N GLY A 513 13.20 30.50 -31.15
CA GLY A 513 14.09 31.13 -32.11
C GLY A 513 15.21 30.20 -32.58
N PHE A 514 16.35 30.80 -32.96
CA PHE A 514 17.45 30.16 -33.67
C PHE A 514 17.94 28.83 -33.06
N MET A 515 17.87 28.68 -31.73
CA MET A 515 18.28 27.45 -31.06
C MET A 515 17.34 26.27 -31.32
N ARG A 516 16.01 26.49 -31.31
CA ARG A 516 15.04 25.44 -31.65
C ARG A 516 15.10 25.08 -33.14
N ASP A 517 15.23 26.06 -34.02
CA ASP A 517 15.31 25.82 -35.48
C ASP A 517 16.59 25.06 -35.87
N SER A 518 17.74 25.44 -35.30
CA SER A 518 19.01 24.73 -35.49
C SER A 518 18.98 23.31 -34.91
N SER A 519 18.31 23.13 -33.77
CA SER A 519 18.13 21.81 -33.15
C SER A 519 17.25 20.91 -34.00
N LYS A 520 16.13 21.43 -34.51
CA LYS A 520 15.21 20.71 -35.40
C LYS A 520 15.96 20.19 -36.64
N LYS A 521 16.68 21.07 -37.33
CA LYS A 521 17.41 20.72 -38.55
C LYS A 521 18.46 19.63 -38.33
N ARG A 522 19.17 19.66 -37.20
CA ARG A 522 20.16 18.64 -36.83
C ARG A 522 19.54 17.28 -36.51
N ILE A 523 18.36 17.26 -35.89
CA ILE A 523 17.61 16.01 -35.67
C ILE A 523 17.16 15.42 -37.01
N GLU A 524 16.70 16.24 -37.95
CA GLU A 524 16.31 15.81 -39.31
C GLU A 524 17.53 15.28 -40.10
N GLU A 525 18.68 15.95 -40.02
CA GLU A 525 19.95 15.48 -40.61
C GLU A 525 20.42 14.16 -39.97
N TYR A 526 20.29 14.00 -38.65
CA TYR A 526 20.65 12.75 -37.94
C TYR A 526 19.75 11.57 -38.34
N ALA A 527 18.43 11.80 -38.42
CA ALA A 527 17.47 10.79 -38.87
C ALA A 527 17.75 10.35 -40.31
N GLN A 528 18.00 11.31 -41.20
CA GLN A 528 18.31 11.04 -42.61
C GLN A 528 19.62 10.25 -42.79
N ASN A 529 20.65 10.57 -42.00
CA ASN A 529 21.92 9.82 -41.99
C ASN A 529 21.80 8.42 -41.37
N SER A 530 20.86 8.23 -40.44
CA SER A 530 20.56 6.94 -39.81
C SER A 530 19.60 6.07 -40.65
N ALA A 531 19.10 6.61 -41.78
CA ALA A 531 18.10 5.99 -42.65
C ALA A 531 16.75 5.67 -41.97
N GLU A 532 16.44 6.34 -40.86
CA GLU A 532 15.19 6.16 -40.13
C GLU A 532 14.04 6.91 -40.81
N SER A 533 12.93 6.21 -41.07
CA SER A 533 11.76 6.82 -41.71
C SER A 533 10.91 7.65 -40.75
N GLU A 534 11.03 7.45 -39.43
CA GLU A 534 10.31 8.20 -38.41
C GLU A 534 11.27 8.73 -37.32
N ILE A 535 11.10 10.00 -36.98
CA ILE A 535 11.82 10.71 -35.92
C ILE A 535 11.11 10.42 -34.60
N THR A 536 11.53 9.32 -33.97
CA THR A 536 11.12 8.94 -32.61
C THR A 536 11.79 9.83 -31.57
N LEU A 537 11.39 9.71 -30.30
CA LEU A 537 12.04 10.42 -29.19
C LEU A 537 13.54 10.11 -29.12
N GLU A 538 13.93 8.86 -29.35
CA GLU A 538 15.31 8.38 -29.29
C GLU A 538 16.18 9.02 -30.38
N VAL A 539 15.65 9.11 -31.61
CA VAL A 539 16.29 9.81 -32.74
C VAL A 539 16.45 11.31 -32.45
N ALA A 540 15.45 11.92 -31.80
CA ALA A 540 15.51 13.33 -31.40
C ALA A 540 16.53 13.59 -30.28
N GLU A 541 16.66 12.71 -29.29
CA GLU A 541 17.65 12.85 -28.23
C GLU A 541 19.09 12.63 -28.74
N ALA A 542 19.30 11.63 -29.60
CA ALA A 542 20.61 11.39 -30.22
C ALA A 542 21.06 12.56 -31.11
N GLY A 543 20.15 13.13 -31.92
CA GLY A 543 20.44 14.32 -32.73
C GLY A 543 20.76 15.57 -31.89
N LEU A 544 20.09 15.75 -30.74
CA LEU A 544 20.40 16.82 -29.78
C LEU A 544 21.73 16.61 -29.06
N GLU A 545 22.10 15.37 -28.75
CA GLU A 545 23.39 15.06 -28.13
C GLU A 545 24.55 15.32 -29.10
N GLN A 546 24.42 14.89 -30.37
CA GLN A 546 25.38 15.23 -31.41
C GLN A 546 25.52 16.75 -31.58
N ALA A 547 24.39 17.47 -31.58
CA ALA A 547 24.36 18.94 -31.65
C ALA A 547 25.11 19.62 -30.50
N ARG A 548 25.04 19.06 -29.29
CA ARG A 548 25.77 19.55 -28.09
C ARG A 548 27.26 19.26 -28.19
N ASN A 549 27.64 18.03 -28.54
CA ASN A 549 29.05 17.62 -28.59
C ASN A 549 29.82 18.43 -29.65
N MET A 550 29.24 18.65 -30.83
CA MET A 550 29.84 19.52 -31.86
C MET A 550 29.91 21.00 -31.45
N MET A 551 28.98 21.49 -30.62
CA MET A 551 29.05 22.85 -30.08
C MET A 551 30.17 22.98 -29.03
N GLU A 552 30.40 21.93 -28.24
CA GLU A 552 31.50 21.87 -27.27
C GLU A 552 32.87 21.78 -27.97
N GLU A 553 32.98 21.06 -29.08
CA GLU A 553 34.17 21.05 -29.95
C GLU A 553 34.39 22.41 -30.63
N ALA A 554 33.34 23.04 -31.16
CA ALA A 554 33.43 24.36 -31.77
C ALA A 554 33.92 25.42 -30.75
N MET A 555 33.40 25.40 -29.53
CA MET A 555 33.87 26.28 -28.44
C MET A 555 35.33 26.02 -28.04
N LYS A 556 35.80 24.77 -28.08
CA LYS A 556 37.23 24.45 -27.88
C LYS A 556 38.08 24.97 -29.05
N SER A 557 37.63 24.82 -30.29
CA SER A 557 38.37 25.28 -31.48
C SER A 557 38.47 26.80 -31.62
N GLN A 558 37.52 27.56 -31.07
CA GLN A 558 37.58 29.04 -31.06
C GLN A 558 38.52 29.60 -29.98
N ALA A 559 39.00 28.78 -29.02
CA ALA A 559 39.99 29.21 -28.03
C ALA A 559 41.42 29.26 -28.59
N ASP A 560 41.71 28.58 -29.70
CA ASP A 560 43.07 28.40 -30.24
C ASP A 560 43.49 29.42 -31.32
N SER A 561 42.65 30.40 -31.68
CA SER A 561 42.91 31.30 -32.83
C SER A 561 43.08 32.79 -32.52
N ASN A 562 43.49 33.17 -31.30
CA ASN A 562 43.98 34.52 -31.00
C ASN A 562 45.12 34.47 -29.97
N ILE A 563 46.36 34.47 -30.48
CA ILE A 563 47.58 34.61 -29.68
C ILE A 563 48.22 35.96 -30.02
N GLU A 564 48.42 36.81 -29.02
CA GLU A 564 49.65 37.58 -28.91
C GLU A 564 50.08 37.67 -27.43
N HIS A 565 51.39 37.59 -27.20
CA HIS A 565 52.10 37.34 -25.93
C HIS A 565 52.74 38.65 -25.38
N PRO A 566 53.51 38.70 -24.26
CA PRO A 566 54.10 37.63 -23.39
C PRO A 566 53.75 37.74 -21.87
N LYS A 567 53.77 36.65 -21.08
CA LYS A 567 54.86 36.10 -20.21
C LYS A 567 55.39 37.07 -19.12
N ASP A 568 55.66 36.67 -17.88
CA ASP A 568 56.27 35.41 -17.38
C ASP A 568 55.62 34.80 -16.10
N GLU A 569 55.75 33.46 -15.96
CA GLU A 569 56.06 32.64 -14.74
C GLU A 569 55.32 32.90 -13.39
N VAL A 570 54.89 31.94 -12.54
CA VAL A 570 54.87 30.45 -12.46
C VAL A 570 53.93 30.08 -11.26
N GLU A 571 53.29 28.91 -11.06
CA GLU A 571 53.49 27.55 -11.59
C GLU A 571 52.19 26.71 -11.85
N GLN A 572 51.64 26.04 -10.82
CA GLN A 572 50.74 24.86 -10.83
C GLN A 572 49.98 24.77 -9.48
N SER A 573 48.84 24.08 -9.30
CA SER A 573 47.84 23.52 -10.22
C SER A 573 46.56 23.22 -9.44
N SER A 574 45.39 23.57 -9.97
CA SER A 574 44.09 23.05 -9.53
C SER A 574 43.24 22.70 -10.75
N LYS A 575 42.51 21.58 -10.69
CA LYS A 575 41.40 21.31 -11.61
C LYS A 575 40.16 20.95 -10.82
N GLU A 576 39.15 21.79 -10.99
CA GLU A 576 37.87 21.74 -10.33
C GLU A 576 36.94 20.69 -10.96
N LYS A 577 35.90 20.34 -10.21
CA LYS A 577 34.66 19.82 -10.78
C LYS A 577 33.82 21.00 -11.26
N PRO A 578 33.03 20.87 -12.33
CA PRO A 578 31.79 21.61 -12.47
C PRO A 578 30.56 20.76 -12.15
N SER A 579 29.66 21.43 -11.44
CA SER A 579 28.23 21.18 -11.22
C SER A 579 27.45 20.47 -12.33
N LEU A 580 26.41 19.74 -11.91
CA LEU A 580 25.13 19.72 -12.64
C LEU A 580 23.94 19.85 -11.66
N CYS A 581 22.90 20.56 -12.11
CA CYS A 581 21.72 20.93 -11.31
C CYS A 581 20.63 19.82 -11.24
N PRO A 582 19.66 19.92 -10.31
CA PRO A 582 19.00 18.75 -9.71
C PRO A 582 17.68 18.31 -10.39
N PHE A 583 17.57 18.38 -11.72
CA PHE A 583 16.34 18.04 -12.45
C PHE A 583 16.58 17.12 -13.66
N ALA A 584 17.15 15.94 -13.41
CA ALA A 584 17.22 14.84 -14.37
C ALA A 584 17.40 13.48 -13.68
N ASN A 585 16.30 12.89 -13.18
CA ASN A 585 16.04 11.43 -13.10
C ASN A 585 14.78 11.13 -12.27
N LEU A 586 13.61 11.35 -12.87
CA LEU A 586 12.31 10.91 -12.34
C LEU A 586 11.63 9.91 -13.31
N ALA A 587 12.44 9.04 -13.91
CA ALA A 587 12.01 7.98 -14.82
C ALA A 587 13.01 6.80 -14.88
N LYS A 588 13.37 6.24 -13.71
CA LYS A 588 14.01 4.91 -13.50
C LYS A 588 14.30 4.68 -12.00
N ALA A 589 13.26 4.47 -11.21
CA ALA A 589 13.38 4.14 -9.78
C ALA A 589 12.26 3.21 -9.25
N GLY A 590 11.59 2.46 -10.15
CA GLY A 590 10.49 1.57 -9.82
C GLY A 590 10.86 0.09 -9.61
N GLU A 591 11.91 -0.43 -10.27
CA GLU A 591 12.12 -1.89 -10.37
C GLU A 591 13.41 -2.44 -9.71
N GLU A 592 14.17 -1.62 -8.97
CA GLU A 592 15.38 -2.10 -8.25
C GLU A 592 15.43 -1.72 -6.75
N ARG A 593 14.29 -1.51 -6.09
CA ARG A 593 14.26 -1.17 -4.65
C ARG A 593 14.06 -2.35 -3.69
N ASP A 594 13.47 -3.47 -4.12
CA ASP A 594 13.14 -4.59 -3.21
C ASP A 594 14.15 -5.76 -3.16
N ARG A 595 15.31 -5.65 -3.84
CA ARG A 595 16.38 -6.67 -3.76
C ARG A 595 17.62 -6.26 -2.94
N LYS A 596 17.63 -5.10 -2.29
CA LYS A 596 18.79 -4.61 -1.50
C LYS A 596 18.50 -4.16 -0.06
N LYS A 597 17.26 -4.28 0.45
CA LYS A 597 16.98 -4.15 1.90
C LYS A 597 17.05 -5.46 2.70
N ALA A 598 17.30 -6.58 2.04
CA ALA A 598 17.50 -7.89 2.67
C ALA A 598 18.90 -8.46 2.44
N LEU A 599 19.98 -7.74 2.83
CA LEU A 599 21.29 -8.33 3.16
C LEU A 599 22.29 -7.33 3.81
N LYS A 600 22.03 -6.83 5.02
CA LYS A 600 23.09 -6.30 5.91
C LYS A 600 22.74 -6.17 7.40
N HIS A 601 22.06 -7.17 7.96
CA HIS A 601 22.24 -7.49 9.39
C HIS A 601 23.42 -8.46 9.52
N THR A 602 24.64 -7.93 9.42
CA THR A 602 25.84 -8.69 9.82
C THR A 602 25.73 -8.97 11.31
N LYS A 603 25.79 -10.24 11.71
CA LYS A 603 25.95 -10.68 13.10
C LYS A 603 27.06 -9.84 13.76
N THR A 604 26.68 -8.87 14.59
CA THR A 604 27.59 -8.19 15.49
C THR A 604 27.55 -8.90 16.82
N ASP A 605 28.70 -9.36 17.32
CA ASP A 605 28.79 -9.97 18.65
C ASP A 605 28.23 -9.00 19.69
N SER A 606 27.08 -9.35 20.26
CA SER A 606 26.38 -8.53 21.26
C SER A 606 27.05 -8.74 22.60
N ILE A 607 27.61 -7.67 23.18
CA ILE A 607 28.12 -7.70 24.56
C ILE A 607 26.93 -7.87 25.51
N ASN A 608 27.12 -8.68 26.56
CA ASN A 608 26.08 -8.90 27.54
C ASN A 608 25.83 -7.63 28.37
N TRP A 609 24.55 -7.32 28.60
CA TRP A 609 24.11 -6.19 29.41
C TRP A 609 23.58 -6.68 30.76
N SER A 610 24.08 -6.11 31.85
CA SER A 610 23.60 -6.42 33.19
C SER A 610 22.14 -5.96 33.39
N ALA A 611 21.43 -6.57 34.33
CA ALA A 611 20.05 -6.20 34.64
C ALA A 611 19.91 -4.74 35.14
N SER A 612 20.93 -4.23 35.85
CA SER A 612 20.95 -2.82 36.29
C SER A 612 21.22 -1.87 35.14
N ALA A 613 22.12 -2.21 34.21
CA ALA A 613 22.38 -1.41 33.02
C ALA A 613 21.14 -1.30 32.11
N LYS A 614 20.38 -2.39 31.93
CA LYS A 614 19.10 -2.37 31.19
C LYS A 614 18.07 -1.45 31.85
N LYS A 615 17.88 -1.57 33.17
CA LYS A 615 17.01 -0.69 33.95
C LYS A 615 17.44 0.78 33.92
N ARG A 616 18.73 1.04 33.70
CA ARG A 616 19.27 2.40 33.52
C ARG A 616 18.96 2.99 32.15
N MET A 617 18.89 2.15 31.11
CA MET A 617 18.47 2.50 29.74
C MET A 617 16.96 2.75 29.62
N GLU A 618 16.14 2.05 30.40
CA GLU A 618 14.68 2.27 30.47
C GLU A 618 14.28 3.71 30.84
N ARG A 619 15.17 4.46 31.50
CA ARG A 619 14.97 5.90 31.80
C ARG A 619 15.05 6.81 30.58
N ILE A 620 15.52 6.32 29.44
CA ILE A 620 15.46 7.01 28.14
C ILE A 620 14.16 6.57 27.45
N PRO A 621 13.32 7.49 26.92
CA PRO A 621 12.12 7.13 26.16
C PRO A 621 12.39 6.13 25.03
N GLU A 622 11.39 5.32 24.70
CA GLU A 622 11.51 4.29 23.66
C GLU A 622 11.62 4.90 22.24
N GLY A 623 12.26 4.14 21.35
CA GLY A 623 12.62 4.57 20.01
C GLY A 623 14.08 5.03 19.88
N PHE A 624 14.35 5.73 18.78
CA PHE A 624 15.69 6.03 18.26
C PHE A 624 16.74 6.48 19.28
N MET A 625 16.36 7.35 20.24
CA MET A 625 17.28 7.86 21.25
C MET A 625 17.82 6.75 22.17
N ARG A 626 17.01 5.75 22.53
CA ARG A 626 17.44 4.62 23.35
C ARG A 626 18.40 3.72 22.55
N ASP A 627 18.07 3.43 21.30
CA ASP A 627 18.86 2.56 20.42
C ASP A 627 20.24 3.15 20.12
N LEU A 628 20.30 4.44 19.79
CA LEU A 628 21.56 5.16 19.53
C LEU A 628 22.45 5.21 20.78
N THR A 629 21.87 5.42 21.96
CA THR A 629 22.62 5.35 23.22
C THR A 629 23.11 3.93 23.50
N GLN A 630 22.30 2.89 23.26
CA GLN A 630 22.70 1.49 23.45
C GLN A 630 23.91 1.13 22.58
N GLN A 631 23.84 1.41 21.26
CA GLN A 631 24.94 1.15 20.32
C GLN A 631 26.24 1.87 20.71
N ARG A 632 26.14 3.05 21.33
CA ARG A 632 27.29 3.84 21.79
C ARG A 632 27.93 3.27 23.04
N VAL A 633 27.14 2.83 24.01
CA VAL A 633 27.64 2.11 25.20
C VAL A 633 28.30 0.78 24.78
N GLU A 634 27.71 0.06 23.83
CA GLU A 634 28.31 -1.17 23.28
C GLU A 634 29.65 -0.91 22.55
N LYS A 635 29.75 0.17 21.76
CA LYS A 635 31.03 0.59 21.16
C LYS A 635 32.06 1.01 22.22
N PHE A 636 31.63 1.68 23.29
CA PHE A 636 32.51 2.08 24.40
C PHE A 636 33.02 0.86 25.19
N ALA A 637 32.16 -0.13 25.46
CA ALA A 637 32.56 -1.40 26.06
C ALA A 637 33.57 -2.17 25.18
N LYS A 638 33.33 -2.24 23.86
CA LYS A 638 34.29 -2.82 22.89
C LYS A 638 35.62 -2.09 22.88
N LYS A 639 35.62 -0.74 22.88
CA LYS A 639 36.85 0.07 22.88
C LYS A 639 37.69 -0.11 24.15
N ASN A 640 37.05 -0.34 25.29
CA ASN A 640 37.70 -0.56 26.58
C ASN A 640 37.89 -2.06 26.94
N SER A 641 37.70 -2.96 25.96
CA SER A 641 37.84 -4.42 26.13
C SER A 641 37.04 -5.00 27.31
N ARG A 642 35.79 -4.54 27.49
CA ARG A 642 34.88 -4.99 28.55
C ARG A 642 33.92 -6.05 28.03
N GLU A 643 33.83 -7.19 28.71
CA GLU A 643 33.00 -8.34 28.31
C GLU A 643 31.54 -8.24 28.76
N GLU A 644 31.22 -7.35 29.71
CA GLU A 644 29.87 -7.05 30.18
C GLU A 644 29.68 -5.53 30.32
N ILE A 645 28.48 -5.04 29.98
CA ILE A 645 28.04 -3.67 30.20
C ILE A 645 27.29 -3.59 31.53
N THR A 646 27.94 -2.98 32.52
CA THR A 646 27.40 -2.70 33.85
C THR A 646 26.86 -1.27 33.95
N GLU A 647 26.06 -0.98 34.99
CA GLU A 647 25.55 0.37 35.25
C GLU A 647 26.70 1.39 35.48
N GLU A 648 27.80 0.95 36.11
CA GLU A 648 29.01 1.76 36.29
C GLU A 648 29.62 2.21 34.95
N LEU A 649 29.66 1.32 33.95
CA LEU A 649 30.19 1.61 32.62
C LEU A 649 29.25 2.54 31.81
N VAL A 650 27.94 2.46 32.05
CA VAL A 650 26.96 3.41 31.50
C VAL A 650 27.19 4.80 32.10
N GLU A 651 27.36 4.91 33.41
CA GLU A 651 27.60 6.21 34.08
C GLU A 651 29.01 6.77 33.80
N GLU A 652 30.03 5.93 33.58
CA GLU A 652 31.35 6.35 33.07
C GLU A 652 31.19 7.05 31.71
N LYS A 653 30.46 6.44 30.77
CA LYS A 653 30.23 7.03 29.44
C LYS A 653 29.33 8.27 29.50
N TYR A 654 28.35 8.31 30.40
CA TYR A 654 27.51 9.51 30.59
C TYR A 654 28.31 10.66 31.21
N SER A 655 29.28 10.37 32.08
CA SER A 655 30.21 11.36 32.64
C SER A 655 31.15 11.93 31.57
N GLU A 656 31.65 11.09 30.66
CA GLU A 656 32.43 11.53 29.48
C GLU A 656 31.63 12.50 28.60
N TRP A 657 30.37 12.16 28.30
CA TRP A 657 29.49 13.06 27.52
C TRP A 657 29.12 14.33 28.27
N ALA A 658 28.84 14.27 29.58
CA ALA A 658 28.57 15.45 30.40
C ALA A 658 29.76 16.42 30.41
N ALA A 659 30.99 15.90 30.47
CA ALA A 659 32.22 16.71 30.41
C ALA A 659 32.50 17.34 29.03
N GLY A 660 31.92 16.80 27.96
CA GLY A 660 31.91 17.42 26.62
C GLY A 660 30.77 18.44 26.45
N SER A 661 29.56 18.08 26.87
CA SER A 661 28.33 18.89 26.79
C SER A 661 28.43 20.18 27.61
N SER A 662 29.01 20.12 28.80
CA SER A 662 29.18 21.29 29.70
C SER A 662 30.19 22.33 29.24
N LYS A 663 30.98 22.05 28.19
CA LYS A 663 31.99 22.98 27.63
C LYS A 663 31.48 23.76 26.42
N LYS A 664 30.23 23.56 26.01
CA LYS A 664 29.67 24.11 24.78
C LYS A 664 28.36 24.84 25.08
N GLU A 665 28.36 26.14 24.78
CA GLU A 665 27.21 27.03 24.91
C GLU A 665 26.62 27.33 23.52
N SER A 666 25.39 27.86 23.50
CA SER A 666 24.69 28.26 22.28
C SER A 666 25.31 29.52 21.68
N ALA A 667 25.55 29.52 20.37
CA ALA A 667 26.16 30.64 19.66
C ALA A 667 25.19 31.45 18.78
N MET A 668 23.93 31.00 18.65
CA MET A 668 22.88 31.65 17.85
C MET A 668 21.67 32.04 18.70
N GLU A 669 20.81 32.92 18.20
CA GLU A 669 19.49 33.13 18.81
C GLU A 669 18.54 31.97 18.45
N TRP A 670 17.70 31.58 19.41
CA TRP A 670 16.74 30.48 19.27
C TRP A 670 15.30 30.96 19.39
N GLU A 671 14.42 30.37 18.60
CA GLU A 671 12.97 30.51 18.71
C GLU A 671 12.42 29.75 19.92
N ASP A 672 11.37 30.26 20.56
CA ASP A 672 10.92 29.73 21.86
C ASP A 672 10.37 28.30 21.79
N GLU A 673 9.75 27.91 20.67
CA GLU A 673 9.33 26.52 20.43
C GLU A 673 10.54 25.57 20.26
N ALA A 674 11.58 26.02 19.55
CA ALA A 674 12.82 25.27 19.40
C ALA A 674 13.55 25.13 20.76
N LYS A 675 13.62 26.20 21.57
CA LYS A 675 14.11 26.15 22.96
C LYS A 675 13.31 25.16 23.79
N ALA A 676 11.98 25.17 23.70
CA ALA A 676 11.12 24.28 24.47
C ALA A 676 11.35 22.80 24.12
N ARG A 677 11.62 22.48 22.85
CA ARG A 677 11.96 21.12 22.39
C ARG A 677 13.35 20.67 22.88
N ILE A 678 14.36 21.54 22.80
CA ILE A 678 15.71 21.30 23.33
C ILE A 678 15.75 21.19 24.86
N ASN A 679 14.90 21.91 25.58
CA ASN A 679 14.83 21.82 27.04
C ASN A 679 14.37 20.46 27.57
N LYS A 680 13.76 19.62 26.73
CA LYS A 680 13.41 18.21 27.05
C LYS A 680 14.60 17.25 26.95
N ILE A 681 15.73 17.70 26.38
CA ILE A 681 16.92 16.86 26.17
C ILE A 681 17.76 16.81 27.45
N PRO A 682 18.19 15.61 27.91
CA PRO A 682 19.04 15.47 29.09
C PRO A 682 20.34 16.27 29.00
N GLY A 683 20.68 16.98 30.09
CA GLY A 683 21.81 17.92 30.13
C GLY A 683 23.18 17.33 29.74
N PHE A 684 23.39 16.02 29.95
CA PHE A 684 24.65 15.35 29.60
C PHE A 684 24.91 15.23 28.09
N VAL A 685 23.90 15.42 27.23
CA VAL A 685 24.05 15.51 25.75
C VAL A 685 23.57 16.84 25.15
N LYS A 686 22.85 17.66 25.94
CA LYS A 686 22.17 18.87 25.45
C LYS A 686 23.08 19.87 24.71
N GLY A 687 24.29 20.15 25.21
CA GLY A 687 25.22 21.09 24.56
C GLY A 687 25.72 20.61 23.19
N MET A 688 25.89 19.29 23.03
CA MET A 688 26.25 18.68 21.74
C MET A 688 25.09 18.73 20.74
N VAL A 689 23.85 18.62 21.22
CA VAL A 689 22.64 18.75 20.38
C VAL A 689 22.41 20.20 19.93
N ILE A 690 22.66 21.17 20.81
CA ILE A 690 22.58 22.60 20.47
C ILE A 690 23.49 22.92 19.28
N LEU A 691 24.76 22.49 19.31
CA LEU A 691 25.70 22.74 18.21
C LEU A 691 25.25 22.13 16.88
N GLU A 692 24.73 20.91 16.88
CA GLU A 692 24.33 20.25 15.64
C GLU A 692 23.06 20.87 15.02
N VAL A 693 22.14 21.37 15.85
CA VAL A 693 20.97 22.12 15.39
C VAL A 693 21.36 23.52 14.90
N GLU A 694 22.29 24.21 15.56
CA GLU A 694 22.85 25.49 15.08
C GLU A 694 23.57 25.31 13.73
N ARG A 695 24.35 24.22 13.58
CA ARG A 695 24.94 23.82 12.29
C ARG A 695 23.88 23.58 11.21
N CYS A 696 22.80 22.89 11.54
CA CYS A 696 21.68 22.67 10.62
C CYS A 696 20.96 23.97 10.23
N ALA A 697 20.86 24.95 11.15
CA ALA A 697 20.32 26.28 10.87
C ALA A 697 21.23 27.07 9.93
N GLN A 698 22.55 27.04 10.15
CA GLN A 698 23.54 27.68 9.26
C GLN A 698 23.52 27.08 7.85
N GLU A 699 23.45 25.74 7.71
CA GLU A 699 23.30 25.09 6.40
C GLU A 699 21.97 25.42 5.70
N LEU A 700 20.94 25.81 6.45
CA LEU A 700 19.66 26.28 5.91
C LEU A 700 19.65 27.80 5.63
N GLY A 701 20.75 28.50 5.91
CA GLY A 701 20.84 29.96 5.74
C GLY A 701 20.00 30.75 6.74
N LEU A 702 19.69 30.18 7.91
CA LEU A 702 18.83 30.81 8.91
C LEU A 702 19.65 31.64 9.91
N GLU A 703 19.24 32.89 10.16
CA GLU A 703 19.88 33.77 11.14
C GLU A 703 19.58 33.39 12.59
N LYS A 704 18.45 32.70 12.83
CA LYS A 704 18.02 32.14 14.12
C LYS A 704 17.66 30.67 14.00
N VAL A 705 17.76 29.92 15.09
CA VAL A 705 17.34 28.52 15.12
C VAL A 705 15.81 28.42 15.22
N THR A 706 15.20 27.86 14.17
CA THR A 706 13.74 27.62 14.05
C THR A 706 13.41 26.13 14.16
N HIS A 707 12.12 25.79 14.19
CA HIS A 707 11.65 24.40 14.19
C HIS A 707 12.23 23.56 13.02
N ALA A 708 12.35 24.16 11.83
CA ALA A 708 12.88 23.48 10.63
C ALA A 708 14.34 23.01 10.80
N ALA A 709 15.17 23.75 11.53
CA ALA A 709 16.53 23.34 11.84
C ALA A 709 16.57 22.13 12.80
N VAL A 710 15.64 22.08 13.77
CA VAL A 710 15.48 20.95 14.70
C VAL A 710 15.01 19.69 13.98
N ASP A 711 14.06 19.83 13.05
CA ASP A 711 13.56 18.71 12.25
C ASP A 711 14.64 18.18 11.29
N LYS A 712 15.40 19.06 10.63
CA LYS A 712 16.53 18.66 9.77
C LYS A 712 17.60 17.89 10.56
N ALA A 713 17.97 18.35 11.75
CA ALA A 713 18.91 17.63 12.61
C ALA A 713 18.36 16.24 13.00
N SER A 714 17.07 16.18 13.38
CA SER A 714 16.40 14.93 13.77
C SER A 714 16.36 13.92 12.61
N ALA A 715 15.93 14.34 11.43
CA ALA A 715 15.88 13.51 10.22
C ALA A 715 17.28 13.03 9.77
N THR A 716 18.31 13.84 9.96
CA THR A 716 19.70 13.48 9.64
C THR A 716 20.22 12.34 10.53
N TRP A 717 19.80 12.31 11.80
CA TRP A 717 20.10 11.21 12.73
C TRP A 717 19.25 9.97 12.45
N GLU A 718 17.96 10.11 12.14
CA GLU A 718 17.07 9.00 11.77
C GLU A 718 17.54 8.26 10.50
N MET A 719 18.14 8.97 9.54
CA MET A 719 18.73 8.38 8.33
C MET A 719 20.04 7.60 8.57
N GLY A 720 20.46 7.40 9.83
CA GLY A 720 21.57 6.51 10.20
C GLY A 720 22.94 7.18 10.28
N SER A 721 23.00 8.51 10.10
CA SER A 721 24.19 9.32 10.35
C SER A 721 24.40 9.44 11.86
N GLY A 722 25.33 8.68 12.42
CA GLY A 722 25.67 8.79 13.84
C GLY A 722 26.16 10.19 14.21
N PHE A 723 25.90 10.61 15.45
CA PHE A 723 26.24 11.95 15.97
C PHE A 723 27.68 12.37 15.61
N HIS A 724 27.79 13.42 14.79
CA HIS A 724 29.02 13.74 14.04
C HIS A 724 30.22 14.19 14.90
N SER A 725 29.99 14.66 16.13
CA SER A 725 31.05 15.18 17.03
C SER A 725 32.15 14.18 17.42
N GLU A 726 31.88 12.87 17.38
CA GLU A 726 32.91 11.83 17.59
C GLU A 726 33.59 11.40 16.27
N SER A 727 33.03 11.74 15.10
CA SER A 727 33.54 11.32 13.78
C SER A 727 34.43 12.38 13.13
N ASN A 728 34.12 13.66 13.35
CA ASN A 728 34.90 14.81 12.89
C ASN A 728 35.04 15.82 14.07
N PRO A 729 35.89 15.56 15.07
CA PRO A 729 36.03 16.46 16.24
C PRO A 729 36.45 17.88 15.84
N ASP A 730 37.17 18.04 14.73
CA ASP A 730 37.64 19.32 14.21
C ASP A 730 36.51 20.21 13.63
N GLN A 731 35.31 19.65 13.40
CA GLN A 731 34.13 20.43 12.99
C GLN A 731 33.45 21.17 14.17
N TYR A 732 33.91 20.95 15.40
CA TYR A 732 33.31 21.50 16.62
C TYR A 732 34.33 22.13 17.57
N GLN A 733 35.49 22.58 17.07
CA GLN A 733 36.45 23.35 17.88
C GLN A 733 35.97 24.78 18.09
#